data_AF-A0A5P9QAW4-F1
#
_entry.id   AF-A0A5P9QAW4-F1
#
_cell.length_a   1.000
_cell.length_b   1.000
_cell.length_c   1.000
_cell.angle_alpha   90.00
_cell.angle_beta   90.00
_cell.angle_gamma   90.00
#
_symmetry.space_group_name_H-M   'P 1'
#
loop_
_entity.id
_entity.type
_entity.pdbx_description
1 polymer ?
#
loop_
_entity_poly.entity_id
_entity_poly.type
_entity_poly.pdbx_seq_one_letter_code
_entity_poly.pdbx_strand_id
1 'polypeptide(L)'
;MIRTALRRRGAAGAALVLAVSGALAVVTVLPTADAAPADLLPPASGILPGPAAGGDDPGSWGPCVPDPDATDNCQGWLIPPGQIVTSFPGTDDGPSVVVGGDFTADLGSAETEGLLVVNGDALFNKSYNVGVAGGGTGVVPAHRADMLVVGGDGTVVNPSLDPQAGGGPATVGIGLTTTDGTSRFGDIHVGGTWNFRDPSYTEASNPGFGRLGDIDSANQSPPAVEQQNVIDHDTSVLEDDHYTDLFGADGKMARYSQQCYAELSTDTTATTVTNEGGTLTLEHGTVTESGSDVTLTSDGTGQLVEFSLPPTLGARGTPVNLHFVGVADGATVLVNTLSTGTVSQFIGDVYWGSGTSDDLKARALTIGNHILWNYPFTTDLTLGGATQFPGSILVGETTSTTSVGFSGTNGRIYTPGDLVHSGAATSTSGDELHTYPFTGALGCLRAVPGTFSVQKAITGEGASTVPDDTAFTAHWEVTGPSDSPDLGRSGDLTFLADGTPVAGPTDLQEGDEVTISEVTPPDVPGVDWSTPTFSPNPVTIGGENTVQAVTVTNTATLQRGGFTIDKTVAGDSGASTTTFDIGWQCSAENLDGDDSGTVHLTGGGSETITGFPVGTTCTFTEPAPDDDHGTWASAVDPTSLVIEEGDGTSQVVTVMNTFTHAVGGFTIRKTVTGDPGASTTTFTGTWTCDAPNADGRSSGTWSLSDGGRLGLDGFPTGTTCSVAEDTPTDDNGTWTSSIDPSGPFTITEGDASARVVTVTNTFTHAVGGFSIVKTVTGDDGASTTTFTGRWTCDAADAQGDSSGTWSLEDGGTVAFDGFPTGTTCSVTEDRPTDDNGTWSSSIEPEGDFVITEGTSATQVVRVTNTFTSTVGGFQVSKLVRGDDGASVDTFTIDWSCDQPNADGRSSGSVTLHAGDESDPITGFPVGTTCTITEPAVDDPSGTWAATITPATVTIGSEGTSEIAAVTVTNTFTASRGGFTIQKEVTGDPGASTTSFAIDWRCSAANADGDDSGTVRLTDGDTATITGFPVGTTCRVTEDTPSDDNGTWRTPTIDPGEVTIAEDDGTTQVVTVTNTFDAPTPTPTPTPTPSGTTPAPTSPAPSTTTPAPAPTSGPTTPSAGGGGLAVTGFDALTIAAVGAFLLALGLAAVLVARRRRS
;
A
#
# COMPACT_ATOMS: atom_id res chain seq x y z
N MET A 1 39.17 -56.42 15.86
CA MET A 1 39.87 -57.54 16.53
C MET A 1 38.86 -58.67 16.82
N ILE A 2 39.30 -59.80 17.39
CA ILE A 2 38.51 -60.99 17.74
C ILE A 2 38.03 -61.82 16.52
N ARG A 3 38.11 -63.16 16.67
CA ARG A 3 37.74 -64.18 15.68
C ARG A 3 37.02 -65.33 16.40
N THR A 4 35.86 -65.77 15.91
CA THR A 4 35.42 -67.19 15.91
C THR A 4 34.21 -67.32 14.98
N ALA A 5 34.14 -68.15 13.92
CA ALA A 5 34.89 -69.31 13.41
C ALA A 5 34.37 -70.72 13.82
N LEU A 6 33.62 -71.31 12.87
CA LEU A 6 33.66 -72.72 12.42
C LEU A 6 32.92 -73.86 13.21
N ARG A 7 32.07 -74.57 12.43
CA ARG A 7 32.01 -76.07 12.26
C ARG A 7 31.26 -76.94 13.30
N ARG A 8 30.72 -78.13 12.95
CA ARG A 8 30.22 -78.74 11.68
C ARG A 8 29.60 -80.14 11.99
N ARG A 9 28.72 -80.65 11.11
CA ARG A 9 28.19 -82.05 11.04
C ARG A 9 27.22 -82.39 12.21
N GLY A 10 26.24 -83.30 12.10
CA GLY A 10 25.95 -84.34 11.09
C GLY A 10 26.16 -85.75 11.69
N ALA A 11 25.36 -86.79 11.42
CA ALA A 11 24.27 -86.93 10.45
C ALA A 11 23.35 -88.15 10.79
N ALA A 12 22.33 -88.38 9.95
CA ALA A 12 21.41 -89.54 9.90
C ALA A 12 20.41 -89.70 11.08
N GLY A 13 19.23 -90.29 10.89
CA GLY A 13 18.57 -90.67 9.62
C GLY A 13 17.81 -91.99 9.68
N ALA A 14 16.48 -91.93 9.52
CA ALA A 14 15.63 -93.08 9.21
C ALA A 14 14.36 -92.58 8.50
N ALA A 15 14.05 -93.12 7.32
CA ALA A 15 12.80 -92.86 6.61
C ALA A 15 11.83 -94.03 6.81
N LEU A 16 10.53 -93.76 6.78
CA LEU A 16 9.51 -94.78 6.55
C LEU A 16 8.52 -94.27 5.49
N VAL A 17 8.29 -95.09 4.47
CA VAL A 17 7.49 -94.75 3.28
C VAL A 17 6.08 -95.30 3.44
N LEU A 18 5.05 -94.54 3.03
CA LEU A 18 3.76 -95.12 2.67
C LEU A 18 2.96 -94.25 1.69
N ALA A 19 2.59 -94.90 0.57
CA ALA A 19 1.51 -94.58 -0.39
C ALA A 19 1.23 -93.11 -0.77
N VAL A 20 1.69 -92.72 -1.96
CA VAL A 20 1.08 -91.62 -2.73
C VAL A 20 -0.26 -92.08 -3.31
N SER A 21 -1.33 -91.35 -2.98
CA SER A 21 -2.57 -91.31 -3.76
C SER A 21 -2.73 -89.88 -4.27
N GLY A 22 -2.52 -89.65 -5.56
CA GLY A 22 -2.45 -88.31 -6.12
C GLY A 22 -3.81 -87.63 -6.25
N ALA A 23 -4.08 -86.65 -5.39
CA ALA A 23 -4.92 -85.52 -5.78
C ALA A 23 -4.05 -84.53 -6.56
N LEU A 24 -4.54 -84.02 -7.70
CA LEU A 24 -3.92 -82.86 -8.34
C LEU A 24 -4.27 -81.63 -7.49
N ALA A 25 -3.32 -81.18 -6.69
CA ALA A 25 -3.31 -79.79 -6.25
C ALA A 25 -3.06 -78.94 -7.50
N VAL A 26 -4.13 -78.35 -8.05
CA VAL A 26 -3.98 -77.23 -8.99
C VAL A 26 -3.43 -76.09 -8.16
N VAL A 27 -2.13 -75.87 -8.26
CA VAL A 27 -1.52 -74.63 -7.76
C VAL A 27 -2.00 -73.55 -8.70
N THR A 28 -3.07 -72.86 -8.32
CA THR A 28 -3.46 -71.58 -8.89
C THR A 28 -2.33 -70.61 -8.59
N VAL A 29 -1.47 -70.42 -9.58
CA VAL A 29 -0.50 -69.33 -9.58
C VAL A 29 -1.33 -68.05 -9.62
N LEU A 30 -1.37 -67.32 -8.50
CA LEU A 30 -1.80 -65.93 -8.51
C LEU A 30 -0.95 -65.20 -9.56
N PRO A 31 -1.54 -64.31 -10.38
CA PRO A 31 -0.76 -63.55 -11.35
C PRO A 31 0.37 -62.80 -10.62
N THR A 32 1.55 -62.74 -11.24
CA THR A 32 2.57 -61.80 -10.79
C THR A 32 2.06 -60.39 -11.06
N ALA A 33 2.10 -59.53 -10.05
CA ALA A 33 1.58 -58.17 -10.12
C ALA A 33 2.05 -57.43 -11.39
N ASP A 34 1.09 -56.77 -12.02
CA ASP A 34 1.31 -55.74 -13.03
C ASP A 34 0.98 -54.38 -12.37
N ALA A 35 1.57 -53.28 -12.81
CA ALA A 35 1.41 -52.00 -12.12
C ALA A 35 -0.05 -51.49 -12.21
N ALA A 36 -0.59 -50.94 -11.12
CA ALA A 36 -1.97 -50.44 -11.12
C ALA A 36 -2.14 -49.38 -12.22
N PRO A 37 -3.09 -49.57 -13.15
CA PRO A 37 -3.15 -48.80 -14.40
C PRO A 37 -3.44 -47.32 -14.17
N ALA A 38 -3.17 -46.52 -15.21
CA ALA A 38 -3.11 -45.06 -15.13
C ALA A 38 -4.39 -44.40 -14.54
N ASP A 39 -5.55 -45.04 -14.76
CA ASP A 39 -6.91 -44.62 -14.40
C ASP A 39 -7.38 -45.09 -13.00
N LEU A 40 -6.56 -45.88 -12.29
CA LEU A 40 -6.92 -46.51 -11.01
C LEU A 40 -6.18 -45.89 -9.81
N LEU A 41 -6.13 -44.56 -9.71
CA LEU A 41 -5.68 -43.87 -8.49
C LEU A 41 -6.86 -43.62 -7.55
N PRO A 42 -6.83 -44.10 -6.29
CA PRO A 42 -7.83 -43.75 -5.31
C PRO A 42 -7.86 -42.22 -5.09
N PRO A 43 -9.03 -41.63 -4.83
CA PRO A 43 -9.10 -40.23 -4.45
C PRO A 43 -8.39 -40.00 -3.11
N ALA A 44 -7.90 -38.78 -2.91
CA ALA A 44 -7.25 -38.40 -1.64
C ALA A 44 -8.18 -38.48 -0.41
N SER A 45 -9.48 -38.60 -0.64
CA SER A 45 -10.57 -38.32 0.30
C SER A 45 -11.57 -39.48 0.50
N GLY A 46 -11.32 -40.69 -0.02
CA GLY A 46 -12.25 -41.81 0.14
C GLY A 46 -11.81 -43.13 -0.48
N ILE A 47 -12.66 -44.16 -0.37
CA ILE A 47 -12.41 -45.53 -0.86
C ILE A 47 -12.60 -45.63 -2.38
N LEU A 48 -13.55 -44.86 -2.92
CA LEU A 48 -14.00 -44.83 -4.31
C LEU A 48 -14.22 -43.36 -4.73
N PRO A 49 -13.94 -42.97 -5.99
CA PRO A 49 -14.24 -41.64 -6.49
C PRO A 49 -15.75 -41.46 -6.73
N GLY A 50 -16.21 -40.21 -6.66
CA GLY A 50 -17.60 -39.81 -6.87
C GLY A 50 -17.77 -38.29 -6.94
N PRO A 51 -18.96 -37.80 -7.33
CA PRO A 51 -19.30 -36.38 -7.27
C PRO A 51 -19.18 -35.88 -5.82
N ALA A 52 -18.47 -34.77 -5.62
CA ALA A 52 -18.47 -34.09 -4.33
C ALA A 52 -19.75 -33.25 -4.17
N ALA A 53 -20.35 -33.29 -2.98
CA ALA A 53 -21.52 -32.51 -2.62
C ALA A 53 -21.22 -30.98 -2.65
N GLY A 54 -21.39 -30.36 -3.82
CA GLY A 54 -21.12 -28.93 -4.04
C GLY A 54 -20.47 -28.58 -5.39
N GLY A 55 -19.85 -29.54 -6.07
CA GLY A 55 -19.35 -29.41 -7.45
C GLY A 55 -17.84 -29.21 -7.65
N ASP A 56 -17.44 -29.34 -8.92
CA ASP A 56 -16.14 -29.13 -9.58
C ASP A 56 -14.86 -29.83 -9.05
N ASP A 57 -14.71 -30.12 -7.75
CA ASP A 57 -13.60 -30.93 -7.22
C ASP A 57 -13.98 -32.42 -7.04
N PRO A 58 -13.12 -33.39 -7.40
CA PRO A 58 -13.41 -34.82 -7.28
C PRO A 58 -13.22 -35.35 -5.84
N GLY A 59 -14.16 -36.19 -5.39
CA GLY A 59 -14.05 -36.97 -4.14
C GLY A 59 -14.46 -36.20 -2.88
N SER A 60 -15.63 -36.50 -2.33
CA SER A 60 -15.73 -37.66 -1.43
C SER A 60 -17.18 -38.07 -1.17
N TRP A 61 -17.45 -39.37 -1.19
CA TRP A 61 -18.70 -39.93 -0.68
C TRP A 61 -18.64 -39.95 0.86
N GLY A 62 -19.37 -39.03 1.51
CA GLY A 62 -19.58 -39.07 2.97
C GLY A 62 -18.78 -38.15 3.90
N PRO A 63 -18.28 -36.96 3.51
CA PRO A 63 -17.97 -35.96 4.52
C PRO A 63 -19.26 -35.46 5.19
N CYS A 64 -19.14 -34.86 6.37
CA CYS A 64 -20.23 -34.13 6.99
C CYS A 64 -20.79 -33.02 6.06
N VAL A 65 -22.10 -33.06 5.85
CA VAL A 65 -23.03 -31.96 5.57
C VAL A 65 -23.42 -31.12 6.82
N PRO A 66 -22.84 -29.94 7.18
CA PRO A 66 -23.42 -29.15 8.27
C PRO A 66 -24.76 -28.54 7.85
N ASP A 67 -25.85 -29.19 8.26
CA ASP A 67 -27.22 -28.76 7.97
C ASP A 67 -27.54 -27.42 8.67
N PRO A 68 -27.97 -26.37 7.94
CA PRO A 68 -28.35 -25.08 8.53
C PRO A 68 -29.56 -25.15 9.48
N ASP A 69 -30.40 -26.17 9.39
CA ASP A 69 -31.55 -26.40 10.27
C ASP A 69 -31.21 -27.32 11.47
N ALA A 70 -30.01 -27.90 11.53
CA ALA A 70 -29.56 -28.71 12.66
C ALA A 70 -29.11 -27.87 13.85
N THR A 71 -29.27 -28.41 15.08
CA THR A 71 -28.85 -27.74 16.33
C THR A 71 -27.40 -28.03 16.73
N ASP A 72 -26.77 -29.00 16.05
CA ASP A 72 -25.35 -29.36 16.12
C ASP A 72 -24.83 -29.37 14.67
N ASN A 73 -23.73 -28.66 14.43
CA ASN A 73 -23.10 -28.52 13.11
C ASN A 73 -21.95 -29.53 12.95
N CYS A 74 -22.29 -30.82 13.03
CA CYS A 74 -21.39 -31.95 12.94
C CYS A 74 -20.30 -32.10 14.03
N GLN A 75 -20.54 -31.62 15.26
CA GLN A 75 -19.58 -31.79 16.36
C GLN A 75 -19.89 -33.01 17.25
N GLY A 76 -21.11 -33.56 17.16
CA GLY A 76 -21.57 -34.73 17.91
C GLY A 76 -21.64 -36.07 17.16
N TRP A 77 -20.88 -36.27 16.07
CA TRP A 77 -20.96 -37.43 15.15
C TRP A 77 -20.74 -38.83 15.75
N LEU A 78 -20.37 -38.91 17.02
CA LEU A 78 -20.27 -40.15 17.78
C LEU A 78 -21.36 -40.16 18.85
N ILE A 79 -22.61 -40.34 18.41
CA ILE A 79 -23.67 -40.88 19.27
C ILE A 79 -23.16 -42.21 19.83
N PRO A 80 -22.97 -42.36 21.16
CA PRO A 80 -22.32 -43.54 21.69
C PRO A 80 -23.12 -44.82 21.41
N PRO A 81 -22.46 -45.95 21.08
CA PRO A 81 -23.11 -47.25 20.83
C PRO A 81 -24.21 -47.59 21.84
N GLY A 82 -25.43 -47.79 21.34
CA GLY A 82 -26.61 -48.08 22.17
C GLY A 82 -27.29 -46.85 22.78
N GLN A 83 -27.04 -45.64 22.29
CA GLN A 83 -27.96 -44.50 22.45
C GLN A 83 -28.90 -44.40 21.24
N ILE A 84 -30.12 -43.90 21.48
CA ILE A 84 -31.12 -43.68 20.43
C ILE A 84 -30.91 -42.30 19.81
N VAL A 85 -31.09 -42.15 18.49
CA VAL A 85 -31.05 -40.85 17.81
C VAL A 85 -32.13 -39.92 18.37
N THR A 86 -31.72 -38.89 19.13
CA THR A 86 -32.65 -37.90 19.73
C THR A 86 -32.91 -36.69 18.85
N SER A 87 -32.01 -36.43 17.90
CA SER A 87 -31.89 -35.25 17.03
C SER A 87 -30.82 -35.53 15.96
N PHE A 88 -30.91 -34.91 14.78
CA PHE A 88 -29.93 -35.08 13.69
C PHE A 88 -28.82 -34.01 13.78
N PRO A 89 -27.51 -34.36 13.80
CA PRO A 89 -26.40 -33.41 13.95
C PRO A 89 -25.69 -33.06 12.61
N GLY A 90 -26.40 -33.23 11.49
CA GLY A 90 -25.90 -32.98 10.13
C GLY A 90 -26.70 -33.73 9.07
N THR A 91 -26.17 -33.75 7.85
CA THR A 91 -26.61 -34.60 6.74
C THR A 91 -25.44 -35.34 6.07
N ASP A 92 -25.77 -36.42 5.38
CA ASP A 92 -24.91 -37.11 4.42
C ASP A 92 -25.80 -37.70 3.31
N ASP A 93 -25.72 -37.11 2.13
CA ASP A 93 -26.49 -37.52 0.96
C ASP A 93 -25.72 -38.56 0.10
N GLY A 94 -24.50 -38.91 0.49
CA GLY A 94 -23.71 -39.96 -0.16
C GLY A 94 -24.19 -41.37 0.20
N PRO A 95 -23.90 -42.37 -0.66
CA PRO A 95 -24.34 -43.74 -0.42
C PRO A 95 -23.62 -44.31 0.80
N SER A 96 -24.41 -44.88 1.72
CA SER A 96 -23.94 -45.66 2.85
C SER A 96 -23.73 -47.12 2.45
N VAL A 97 -24.65 -47.64 1.62
CA VAL A 97 -24.66 -49.01 1.15
C VAL A 97 -24.87 -49.02 -0.37
N VAL A 98 -23.94 -49.66 -1.09
CA VAL A 98 -23.95 -49.81 -2.55
C VAL A 98 -23.92 -51.28 -2.92
N VAL A 99 -24.92 -51.72 -3.69
CA VAL A 99 -25.12 -53.12 -4.09
C VAL A 99 -25.24 -53.21 -5.62
N GLY A 100 -24.29 -53.90 -6.26
CA GLY A 100 -24.26 -54.09 -7.71
C GLY A 100 -25.15 -55.23 -8.22
N GLY A 101 -25.39 -56.23 -7.37
CA GLY A 101 -26.41 -57.27 -7.55
C GLY A 101 -27.69 -56.95 -6.79
N ASP A 102 -28.30 -57.99 -6.20
CA ASP A 102 -29.57 -57.88 -5.47
C ASP A 102 -29.36 -57.58 -3.98
N PHE A 103 -30.24 -56.77 -3.38
CA PHE A 103 -30.29 -56.55 -1.93
C PHE A 103 -31.40 -57.39 -1.29
N THR A 104 -31.13 -58.04 -0.16
CA THR A 104 -32.13 -58.76 0.64
C THR A 104 -32.05 -58.42 2.12
N ALA A 105 -33.14 -57.88 2.67
CA ALA A 105 -33.34 -57.72 4.11
C ALA A 105 -34.14 -58.91 4.69
N ASP A 106 -33.44 -59.80 5.39
CA ASP A 106 -33.94 -61.09 5.87
C ASP A 106 -33.98 -61.20 7.40
N LEU A 107 -34.46 -62.34 7.94
CA LEU A 107 -34.63 -62.57 9.38
C LEU A 107 -33.39 -62.21 10.21
N GLY A 108 -33.59 -61.32 11.18
CA GLY A 108 -32.56 -60.81 12.08
C GLY A 108 -32.13 -59.37 11.75
N SER A 109 -32.14 -58.99 10.48
CA SER A 109 -31.96 -57.59 10.06
C SER A 109 -33.01 -56.66 10.68
N ALA A 110 -32.70 -55.37 10.78
CA ALA A 110 -33.63 -54.34 11.26
C ALA A 110 -33.63 -53.10 10.39
N GLU A 111 -32.48 -52.42 10.23
CA GLU A 111 -32.44 -51.05 9.68
C GLU A 111 -31.12 -50.75 8.94
N THR A 112 -31.13 -49.74 8.05
CA THR A 112 -29.93 -49.11 7.47
C THR A 112 -30.02 -47.60 7.53
N GLU A 113 -28.94 -46.97 7.96
CA GLU A 113 -28.71 -45.53 7.99
C GLU A 113 -28.02 -45.07 6.70
N GLY A 114 -28.30 -43.84 6.26
CA GLY A 114 -27.77 -43.30 5.00
C GLY A 114 -28.52 -43.77 3.76
N LEU A 115 -28.11 -43.27 2.58
CA LEU A 115 -28.65 -43.68 1.28
C LEU A 115 -28.28 -45.14 0.96
N LEU A 116 -29.28 -45.95 0.59
CA LEU A 116 -29.12 -47.31 0.04
C LEU A 116 -29.30 -47.28 -1.48
N VAL A 117 -28.25 -47.66 -2.23
CA VAL A 117 -28.27 -47.80 -3.69
C VAL A 117 -28.16 -49.27 -4.09
N VAL A 118 -29.13 -49.75 -4.87
CA VAL A 118 -29.22 -51.13 -5.37
C VAL A 118 -29.39 -51.10 -6.89
N ASN A 119 -28.49 -51.75 -7.61
CA ASN A 119 -28.55 -51.85 -9.07
C ASN A 119 -29.50 -52.97 -9.54
N GLY A 120 -29.57 -54.08 -8.79
CA GLY A 120 -30.53 -55.17 -9.00
C GLY A 120 -31.88 -54.97 -8.30
N ASP A 121 -32.50 -56.07 -7.88
CA ASP A 121 -33.76 -56.10 -7.14
C ASP A 121 -33.53 -55.86 -5.63
N ALA A 122 -34.55 -55.36 -4.92
CA ALA A 122 -34.50 -55.13 -3.47
C ALA A 122 -35.63 -55.89 -2.75
N LEU A 123 -35.29 -56.97 -2.05
CA LEU A 123 -36.23 -57.88 -1.40
C LEU A 123 -36.29 -57.69 0.12
N PHE A 124 -37.47 -57.33 0.63
CA PHE A 124 -37.74 -57.16 2.05
C PHE A 124 -38.60 -58.33 2.57
N ASN A 125 -37.93 -59.35 3.11
CA ASN A 125 -38.55 -60.53 3.71
C ASN A 125 -39.22 -60.23 5.07
N LYS A 126 -38.84 -59.13 5.71
CA LYS A 126 -39.42 -58.64 6.98
C LYS A 126 -39.44 -57.11 7.02
N SER A 127 -40.11 -56.55 8.02
CA SER A 127 -40.23 -55.09 8.19
C SER A 127 -38.89 -54.42 8.52
N TYR A 128 -38.50 -53.42 7.74
CA TYR A 128 -37.13 -52.89 7.69
C TYR A 128 -37.12 -51.37 7.47
N ASN A 129 -36.19 -50.63 8.08
CA ASN A 129 -36.08 -49.17 7.90
C ASN A 129 -34.85 -48.77 7.08
N VAL A 130 -34.95 -47.69 6.30
CA VAL A 130 -33.92 -47.17 5.38
C VAL A 130 -33.79 -45.65 5.55
N GLY A 131 -32.60 -45.10 5.32
CA GLY A 131 -32.25 -43.70 5.50
C GLY A 131 -31.89 -43.37 6.95
N VAL A 132 -32.64 -43.89 7.92
CA VAL A 132 -32.42 -43.67 9.36
C VAL A 132 -32.48 -45.00 10.11
N ALA A 133 -31.52 -45.20 11.02
CA ALA A 133 -31.54 -46.26 12.03
C ALA A 133 -31.72 -45.68 13.45
N GLY A 134 -32.27 -46.48 14.37
CA GLY A 134 -32.63 -46.08 15.73
C GLY A 134 -31.42 -45.95 16.64
N GLY A 135 -30.45 -46.88 16.51
CA GLY A 135 -29.04 -46.64 16.81
C GLY A 135 -28.30 -46.26 15.52
N GLY A 136 -27.24 -45.45 15.61
CA GLY A 136 -26.49 -45.00 14.44
C GLY A 136 -25.59 -43.80 14.70
N THR A 137 -25.14 -43.14 13.64
CA THR A 137 -24.47 -41.83 13.70
C THR A 137 -25.47 -40.71 14.03
N GLY A 138 -26.75 -40.91 13.70
CA GLY A 138 -27.77 -39.85 13.66
C GLY A 138 -27.65 -38.94 12.45
N VAL A 139 -26.72 -39.22 11.54
CA VAL A 139 -26.51 -38.47 10.29
C VAL A 139 -27.00 -39.31 9.14
N VAL A 140 -27.81 -38.66 8.30
CA VAL A 140 -28.70 -39.30 7.35
C VAL A 140 -28.90 -38.35 6.17
N PRO A 141 -29.49 -38.78 5.04
CA PRO A 141 -29.76 -37.88 3.93
C PRO A 141 -30.63 -36.71 4.36
N ALA A 142 -30.45 -35.57 3.71
CA ALA A 142 -31.20 -34.36 3.96
C ALA A 142 -32.72 -34.59 3.82
N HIS A 143 -33.49 -33.67 4.39
CA HIS A 143 -34.93 -33.70 4.21
C HIS A 143 -35.25 -33.42 2.72
N ARG A 144 -35.85 -34.39 2.01
CA ARG A 144 -36.00 -34.48 0.53
C ARG A 144 -34.74 -34.79 -0.27
N ALA A 145 -33.72 -35.40 0.35
CA ALA A 145 -32.70 -36.15 -0.39
C ALA A 145 -33.11 -37.61 -0.57
N ASP A 146 -32.46 -38.29 -1.50
CA ASP A 146 -32.66 -39.71 -1.78
C ASP A 146 -32.30 -40.55 -0.55
N MET A 147 -33.17 -41.51 -0.22
CA MET A 147 -32.89 -42.50 0.83
C MET A 147 -32.83 -43.93 0.30
N LEU A 148 -33.45 -44.20 -0.85
CA LEU A 148 -33.49 -45.53 -1.46
C LEU A 148 -33.58 -45.43 -2.98
N VAL A 149 -32.56 -45.94 -3.67
CA VAL A 149 -32.51 -46.08 -5.13
C VAL A 149 -32.41 -47.57 -5.48
N VAL A 150 -33.31 -48.06 -6.33
CA VAL A 150 -33.38 -49.46 -6.79
C VAL A 150 -33.57 -49.48 -8.32
N GLY A 151 -32.62 -50.04 -9.05
CA GLY A 151 -32.72 -50.22 -10.50
C GLY A 151 -33.80 -51.23 -10.90
N GLY A 152 -33.91 -52.33 -10.15
CA GLY A 152 -34.90 -53.39 -10.34
C GLY A 152 -36.19 -53.23 -9.52
N ASP A 153 -36.79 -54.36 -9.14
CA ASP A 153 -38.05 -54.47 -8.41
C ASP A 153 -37.84 -54.38 -6.88
N GLY A 154 -38.47 -53.38 -6.24
CA GLY A 154 -38.53 -53.26 -4.77
C GLY A 154 -39.66 -54.08 -4.15
N THR A 155 -39.42 -55.32 -3.74
CA THR A 155 -40.44 -56.29 -3.31
C THR A 155 -40.56 -56.43 -1.79
N VAL A 156 -41.80 -56.46 -1.28
CA VAL A 156 -42.14 -56.71 0.14
C VAL A 156 -43.03 -57.94 0.27
N VAL A 157 -42.62 -58.93 1.07
CA VAL A 157 -43.31 -60.24 1.12
C VAL A 157 -44.57 -60.23 1.98
N ASN A 158 -45.54 -61.09 1.65
CA ASN A 158 -46.79 -61.25 2.40
C ASN A 158 -47.17 -62.75 2.60
N PRO A 159 -47.23 -63.25 3.85
CA PRO A 159 -46.89 -62.57 5.10
C PRO A 159 -45.38 -62.33 5.23
N SER A 160 -45.02 -61.32 6.03
CA SER A 160 -43.67 -61.13 6.57
C SER A 160 -43.15 -62.43 7.18
N LEU A 161 -41.87 -62.73 6.98
CA LEU A 161 -41.22 -63.89 7.61
C LEU A 161 -41.06 -63.70 9.13
N ASP A 162 -41.10 -62.48 9.63
CA ASP A 162 -40.98 -62.17 11.06
C ASP A 162 -42.14 -62.80 11.87
N PRO A 163 -41.86 -63.74 12.79
CA PRO A 163 -42.89 -64.38 13.61
C PRO A 163 -43.72 -63.42 14.49
N GLN A 164 -43.23 -62.20 14.74
CA GLN A 164 -43.94 -61.17 15.51
C GLN A 164 -44.92 -60.33 14.66
N ALA A 165 -44.80 -60.36 13.33
CA ALA A 165 -45.63 -59.56 12.41
C ALA A 165 -47.11 -60.02 12.31
N GLY A 166 -47.52 -61.03 13.10
CA GLY A 166 -48.91 -61.45 13.23
C GLY A 166 -49.55 -62.05 11.98
N GLY A 167 -48.78 -62.30 10.92
CA GLY A 167 -49.26 -62.73 9.61
C GLY A 167 -49.69 -61.59 8.67
N GLY A 168 -49.29 -60.35 8.95
CA GLY A 168 -49.37 -59.24 7.99
C GLY A 168 -48.17 -59.22 7.01
N PRO A 169 -48.21 -58.35 5.97
CA PRO A 169 -47.08 -58.13 5.06
C PRO A 169 -45.88 -57.48 5.76
N ALA A 170 -44.70 -57.57 5.14
CA ALA A 170 -43.56 -56.74 5.48
C ALA A 170 -43.86 -55.25 5.24
N THR A 171 -43.17 -54.38 5.98
CA THR A 171 -43.34 -52.92 5.94
C THR A 171 -41.98 -52.25 5.84
N VAL A 172 -41.75 -51.42 4.83
CA VAL A 172 -40.53 -50.62 4.74
C VAL A 172 -40.78 -49.24 5.35
N GLY A 173 -39.93 -48.81 6.28
CA GLY A 173 -39.89 -47.42 6.75
C GLY A 173 -38.81 -46.66 6.00
N ILE A 174 -39.13 -45.46 5.52
CA ILE A 174 -38.17 -44.52 4.95
C ILE A 174 -38.28 -43.24 5.78
N GLY A 175 -37.17 -42.79 6.36
CA GLY A 175 -37.15 -41.62 7.23
C GLY A 175 -37.63 -41.87 8.68
N LEU A 176 -37.50 -40.84 9.53
CA LEU A 176 -37.87 -40.87 10.96
C LEU A 176 -38.22 -39.46 11.47
N THR A 177 -39.17 -39.39 12.41
CA THR A 177 -39.36 -38.23 13.30
C THR A 177 -38.71 -38.52 14.66
N THR A 178 -37.72 -37.71 15.05
CA THR A 178 -36.98 -37.84 16.31
C THR A 178 -37.75 -37.28 17.52
N THR A 179 -37.28 -37.56 18.74
CA THR A 179 -37.99 -37.23 19.98
C THR A 179 -38.11 -35.74 20.30
N ASP A 180 -37.30 -34.91 19.65
CA ASP A 180 -37.37 -33.44 19.65
C ASP A 180 -38.47 -32.88 18.72
N GLY A 181 -38.98 -33.70 17.78
CA GLY A 181 -39.94 -33.33 16.75
C GLY A 181 -39.32 -33.09 15.36
N THR A 182 -37.99 -33.10 15.24
CA THR A 182 -37.29 -32.97 13.95
C THR A 182 -37.62 -34.18 13.06
N SER A 183 -37.66 -34.00 11.74
CA SER A 183 -38.17 -35.02 10.81
C SER A 183 -37.34 -35.11 9.53
N ARG A 184 -36.82 -36.30 9.26
CA ARG A 184 -36.16 -36.64 7.99
C ARG A 184 -37.07 -37.59 7.22
N PHE A 185 -37.45 -37.18 6.02
CA PHE A 185 -38.22 -37.95 5.05
C PHE A 185 -37.58 -37.67 3.69
N GLY A 186 -37.52 -38.69 2.84
CA GLY A 186 -36.70 -38.67 1.63
C GLY A 186 -37.42 -39.24 0.42
N ASP A 187 -36.71 -39.21 -0.70
CA ASP A 187 -37.24 -39.60 -1.99
C ASP A 187 -36.75 -41.01 -2.35
N ILE A 188 -37.57 -41.73 -3.13
CA ILE A 188 -37.48 -43.18 -3.33
C ILE A 188 -37.60 -43.49 -4.82
N HIS A 189 -36.55 -44.02 -5.41
CA HIS A 189 -36.45 -44.33 -6.84
C HIS A 189 -36.51 -45.84 -7.03
N VAL A 190 -37.51 -46.35 -7.75
CA VAL A 190 -37.63 -47.79 -8.05
C VAL A 190 -38.04 -47.98 -9.51
N GLY A 191 -37.07 -48.36 -10.35
CA GLY A 191 -37.23 -48.50 -11.81
C GLY A 191 -38.01 -49.74 -12.27
N GLY A 192 -38.24 -50.69 -11.36
CA GLY A 192 -39.01 -51.90 -11.59
C GLY A 192 -40.50 -51.70 -11.92
N THR A 193 -41.19 -52.83 -12.08
CA THR A 193 -42.65 -52.90 -12.29
C THR A 193 -43.42 -53.09 -10.98
N TRP A 194 -42.75 -53.61 -9.93
CA TRP A 194 -43.36 -54.07 -8.68
C TRP A 194 -43.00 -53.22 -7.46
N ASN A 195 -43.05 -51.88 -7.58
CA ASN A 195 -42.76 -50.93 -6.50
C ASN A 195 -43.61 -51.22 -5.24
N PHE A 196 -43.00 -51.92 -4.29
CA PHE A 196 -43.53 -52.38 -3.01
C PHE A 196 -44.83 -53.20 -3.11
N ARG A 197 -44.88 -54.06 -4.13
CA ARG A 197 -46.01 -54.97 -4.41
C ARG A 197 -45.58 -56.43 -4.36
N ASP A 198 -46.48 -57.28 -3.88
CA ASP A 198 -46.30 -58.74 -3.93
C ASP A 198 -46.68 -59.27 -5.33
N PRO A 199 -45.74 -59.81 -6.12
CA PRO A 199 -46.00 -60.29 -7.48
C PRO A 199 -46.88 -61.56 -7.54
N SER A 200 -47.17 -62.20 -6.41
CA SER A 200 -48.11 -63.34 -6.35
C SER A 200 -49.59 -62.91 -6.39
N TYR A 201 -49.89 -61.62 -6.22
CA TYR A 201 -51.26 -61.11 -6.11
C TYR A 201 -51.81 -60.57 -7.45
N THR A 202 -52.91 -61.15 -7.94
CA THR A 202 -53.53 -60.80 -9.24
C THR A 202 -54.98 -60.30 -9.14
N GLU A 203 -55.49 -60.10 -7.93
CA GLU A 203 -56.88 -59.68 -7.66
C GLU A 203 -57.01 -58.14 -7.56
N ALA A 204 -57.67 -57.52 -8.54
CA ALA A 204 -57.84 -56.06 -8.63
C ALA A 204 -58.76 -55.42 -7.55
N SER A 205 -59.22 -56.18 -6.56
CA SER A 205 -60.20 -55.76 -5.55
C SER A 205 -59.61 -55.41 -4.18
N ASN A 206 -58.32 -55.68 -3.96
CA ASN A 206 -57.54 -55.15 -2.84
C ASN A 206 -56.04 -55.07 -3.24
N PRO A 207 -55.59 -53.99 -3.91
CA PRO A 207 -54.21 -53.84 -4.39
C PRO A 207 -53.28 -53.44 -3.23
N GLY A 208 -53.26 -54.25 -2.17
CA GLY A 208 -52.50 -53.98 -0.96
C GLY A 208 -51.00 -54.07 -1.23
N PHE A 209 -50.39 -52.93 -1.52
CA PHE A 209 -48.96 -52.72 -1.33
C PHE A 209 -48.55 -53.26 0.05
N GLY A 210 -47.38 -53.90 0.15
CA GLY A 210 -46.78 -54.10 1.47
C GLY A 210 -46.53 -52.71 2.06
N ARG A 211 -46.97 -52.49 3.30
CA ARG A 211 -47.12 -51.14 3.84
C ARG A 211 -45.77 -50.47 4.09
N LEU A 212 -45.23 -49.81 3.06
CA LEU A 212 -44.67 -48.48 3.28
C LEU A 212 -45.72 -47.66 4.06
N GLY A 213 -45.33 -47.04 5.17
CA GLY A 213 -46.25 -46.57 6.23
C GLY A 213 -47.36 -45.61 5.77
N ASP A 214 -48.52 -46.16 5.38
CA ASP A 214 -49.69 -45.45 4.83
C ASP A 214 -49.52 -44.80 3.42
N ILE A 215 -48.77 -45.48 2.54
CA ILE A 215 -48.55 -45.06 1.13
C ILE A 215 -49.67 -45.48 0.15
N ASP A 216 -50.91 -45.08 0.45
CA ASP A 216 -51.96 -44.90 -0.58
C ASP A 216 -51.89 -43.47 -1.22
N SER A 217 -50.86 -42.69 -0.88
CA SER A 217 -50.82 -41.23 -1.13
C SER A 217 -49.45 -40.61 -1.48
N ALA A 218 -48.35 -41.37 -1.48
CA ALA A 218 -46.99 -40.84 -1.64
C ALA A 218 -46.51 -40.64 -3.09
N ASN A 219 -47.33 -40.97 -4.09
CA ASN A 219 -47.05 -40.68 -5.50
C ASN A 219 -47.50 -39.24 -5.82
N GLN A 220 -46.91 -38.27 -5.12
CA GLN A 220 -47.19 -36.84 -5.22
C GLN A 220 -45.90 -36.06 -4.96
N SER A 221 -45.42 -35.33 -5.96
CA SER A 221 -44.38 -34.31 -5.81
C SER A 221 -45.00 -32.92 -6.08
N PRO A 222 -44.98 -31.98 -5.12
CA PRO A 222 -44.58 -32.16 -3.71
C PRO A 222 -45.58 -33.03 -2.91
N PRO A 223 -45.17 -33.60 -1.77
CA PRO A 223 -46.04 -34.40 -0.90
C PRO A 223 -47.17 -33.58 -0.27
N ALA A 224 -48.25 -34.24 0.16
CA ALA A 224 -49.45 -33.59 0.68
C ALA A 224 -49.40 -33.28 2.19
N VAL A 225 -48.53 -33.95 2.95
CA VAL A 225 -48.09 -33.59 4.31
C VAL A 225 -46.61 -33.90 4.49
N GLU A 226 -45.94 -33.22 5.42
CA GLU A 226 -44.48 -33.36 5.61
C GLU A 226 -44.03 -34.79 5.91
N GLN A 227 -44.86 -35.58 6.59
CA GLN A 227 -44.58 -36.97 6.98
C GLN A 227 -44.78 -38.00 5.85
N GLN A 228 -44.91 -37.55 4.59
CA GLN A 228 -44.94 -38.42 3.42
C GLN A 228 -43.60 -38.34 2.69
N ASN A 229 -43.01 -39.49 2.39
CA ASN A 229 -41.94 -39.64 1.41
C ASN A 229 -42.48 -39.42 -0.01
N VAL A 230 -41.60 -39.33 -1.02
CA VAL A 230 -41.97 -39.30 -2.44
C VAL A 230 -41.48 -40.59 -3.11
N ILE A 231 -42.22 -41.11 -4.10
CA ILE A 231 -41.80 -42.27 -4.91
C ILE A 231 -41.85 -41.91 -6.39
N ASP A 232 -40.75 -42.13 -7.10
CA ASP A 232 -40.66 -42.08 -8.56
C ASP A 232 -40.26 -43.44 -9.16
N HIS A 233 -40.52 -43.59 -10.45
CA HIS A 233 -40.01 -44.65 -11.31
C HIS A 233 -38.76 -44.21 -12.11
N ASP A 234 -38.44 -42.92 -12.16
CA ASP A 234 -37.19 -42.47 -12.78
C ASP A 234 -36.00 -42.94 -11.94
N THR A 235 -35.00 -43.51 -12.60
CA THR A 235 -33.75 -43.99 -12.00
C THR A 235 -32.53 -43.42 -12.74
N SER A 236 -32.69 -42.33 -13.49
CA SER A 236 -31.57 -41.67 -14.20
C SER A 236 -30.41 -41.31 -13.26
N VAL A 237 -30.70 -41.05 -11.97
CA VAL A 237 -29.72 -40.87 -10.89
C VAL A 237 -28.64 -41.96 -10.84
N LEU A 238 -28.92 -43.20 -11.25
CA LEU A 238 -27.90 -44.26 -11.36
C LEU A 238 -26.82 -43.95 -12.41
N GLU A 239 -27.18 -43.27 -13.50
CA GLU A 239 -26.25 -42.80 -14.54
C GLU A 239 -25.73 -41.38 -14.23
N ASP A 240 -26.62 -40.46 -13.82
CA ASP A 240 -26.31 -39.03 -13.60
C ASP A 240 -25.33 -38.80 -12.43
N ASP A 241 -25.47 -39.53 -11.30
CA ASP A 241 -24.54 -39.49 -10.16
C ASP A 241 -23.38 -40.49 -10.29
N HIS A 242 -23.20 -41.10 -11.48
CA HIS A 242 -22.14 -42.05 -11.79
C HIS A 242 -22.12 -43.35 -10.97
N TYR A 243 -23.21 -43.75 -10.31
CA TYR A 243 -23.28 -45.04 -9.59
C TYR A 243 -22.99 -46.23 -10.53
N THR A 244 -23.39 -46.16 -11.81
CA THR A 244 -23.07 -47.18 -12.82
C THR A 244 -21.57 -47.43 -13.03
N ASP A 245 -20.69 -46.44 -12.78
CA ASP A 245 -19.24 -46.64 -12.88
C ASP A 245 -18.67 -47.55 -11.77
N LEU A 246 -19.45 -47.78 -10.70
CA LEU A 246 -19.03 -48.59 -9.55
C LEU A 246 -19.23 -50.10 -9.79
N PHE A 247 -20.18 -50.47 -10.65
CA PHE A 247 -20.68 -51.84 -10.83
C PHE A 247 -19.93 -52.65 -11.92
N GLY A 248 -20.03 -53.98 -11.84
CA GLY A 248 -19.42 -54.88 -12.83
C GLY A 248 -17.91 -55.06 -12.67
N ALA A 249 -17.33 -55.91 -13.53
CA ALA A 249 -15.94 -56.39 -13.36
C ALA A 249 -14.89 -55.34 -13.72
N ASP A 250 -15.20 -54.48 -14.69
CA ASP A 250 -14.40 -53.30 -15.05
C ASP A 250 -14.74 -52.08 -14.16
N GLY A 251 -15.73 -52.21 -13.26
CA GLY A 251 -16.22 -51.16 -12.38
C GLY A 251 -15.26 -50.83 -11.24
N LYS A 252 -15.39 -49.62 -10.70
CA LYS A 252 -14.49 -49.06 -9.68
C LYS A 252 -14.40 -49.96 -8.44
N MET A 253 -15.52 -50.52 -7.93
CA MET A 253 -15.48 -51.40 -6.74
C MET A 253 -14.59 -52.63 -6.95
N ALA A 254 -14.82 -53.36 -8.05
CA ALA A 254 -14.07 -54.56 -8.39
C ALA A 254 -12.57 -54.24 -8.58
N ARG A 255 -12.26 -53.21 -9.39
CA ARG A 255 -10.88 -52.86 -9.72
C ARG A 255 -10.09 -52.31 -8.53
N TYR A 256 -10.64 -51.40 -7.71
CA TYR A 256 -9.92 -50.93 -6.52
C TYR A 256 -9.69 -52.07 -5.51
N SER A 257 -10.70 -52.92 -5.30
CA SER A 257 -10.56 -54.07 -4.40
C SER A 257 -9.48 -55.05 -4.86
N GLN A 258 -9.49 -55.43 -6.14
CA GLN A 258 -8.69 -56.52 -6.71
C GLN A 258 -7.33 -56.12 -7.30
N GLN A 259 -7.24 -54.97 -7.98
CA GLN A 259 -6.06 -54.54 -8.76
C GLN A 259 -5.22 -53.47 -8.03
N CYS A 260 -5.73 -52.94 -6.92
CA CYS A 260 -5.07 -51.92 -6.11
C CYS A 260 -4.85 -52.44 -4.69
N TYR A 261 -5.91 -52.54 -3.88
CA TYR A 261 -5.79 -52.82 -2.44
C TYR A 261 -5.31 -54.24 -2.13
N ALA A 262 -5.68 -55.24 -2.94
CA ALA A 262 -5.21 -56.62 -2.77
C ALA A 262 -3.68 -56.78 -2.94
N GLU A 263 -3.07 -56.02 -3.86
CA GLU A 263 -1.64 -56.15 -4.20
C GLU A 263 -0.73 -55.62 -3.07
N LEU A 264 -1.23 -54.77 -2.17
CA LEU A 264 -0.50 -54.37 -0.96
C LEU A 264 -0.21 -55.57 -0.03
N SER A 265 -0.99 -56.66 -0.10
CA SER A 265 -0.69 -57.90 0.63
C SER A 265 0.22 -58.88 -0.15
N THR A 266 0.52 -58.63 -1.44
CA THR A 266 1.28 -59.54 -2.30
C THR A 266 2.74 -59.10 -2.43
N ASP A 267 3.00 -57.81 -2.67
CA ASP A 267 4.34 -57.22 -2.59
C ASP A 267 4.66 -56.73 -1.18
N THR A 268 5.11 -57.66 -0.34
CA THR A 268 5.58 -57.37 1.02
C THR A 268 6.95 -56.65 1.06
N THR A 269 7.40 -56.03 -0.03
CA THR A 269 8.63 -55.23 -0.10
C THR A 269 8.38 -53.76 -0.43
N ALA A 270 7.14 -53.40 -0.76
CA ALA A 270 6.72 -52.03 -0.94
C ALA A 270 6.77 -51.24 0.37
N THR A 271 7.18 -49.98 0.31
CA THR A 271 7.18 -49.05 1.46
C THR A 271 6.41 -47.76 1.18
N THR A 272 5.82 -47.65 -0.01
CA THR A 272 5.07 -46.49 -0.48
C THR A 272 3.95 -46.90 -1.43
N VAL A 273 2.82 -46.19 -1.36
CA VAL A 273 1.72 -46.26 -2.34
C VAL A 273 1.36 -44.87 -2.86
N THR A 274 0.69 -44.79 -4.01
CA THR A 274 0.28 -43.52 -4.63
C THR A 274 -1.23 -43.43 -4.79
N ASN A 275 -1.77 -42.23 -4.57
CA ASN A 275 -3.17 -41.84 -4.78
C ASN A 275 -3.23 -40.43 -5.39
N GLU A 276 -4.43 -39.88 -5.63
CA GLU A 276 -4.57 -38.53 -6.21
C GLU A 276 -3.99 -37.40 -5.33
N GLY A 277 -3.86 -37.64 -4.01
CA GLY A 277 -3.23 -36.73 -3.05
C GLY A 277 -1.70 -36.86 -2.96
N GLY A 278 -1.09 -37.78 -3.72
CA GLY A 278 0.36 -38.00 -3.75
C GLY A 278 0.78 -39.37 -3.21
N THR A 279 1.93 -39.42 -2.52
CA THR A 279 2.53 -40.67 -2.03
C THR A 279 2.39 -40.78 -0.52
N LEU A 280 1.95 -41.96 -0.05
CA LEU A 280 1.83 -42.34 1.36
C LEU A 280 2.91 -43.37 1.72
N THR A 281 3.40 -43.38 2.97
CA THR A 281 4.18 -44.51 3.49
C THR A 281 3.29 -45.72 3.78
N LEU A 282 3.70 -46.89 3.30
CA LEU A 282 3.06 -48.18 3.53
C LEU A 282 3.84 -48.97 4.59
N GLU A 283 3.11 -49.59 5.52
CA GLU A 283 3.62 -50.51 6.53
C GLU A 283 2.86 -51.84 6.45
N HIS A 284 3.58 -52.96 6.31
CA HIS A 284 2.97 -54.30 6.37
C HIS A 284 2.93 -54.78 7.83
N GLY A 285 1.74 -54.74 8.43
CA GLY A 285 1.51 -55.20 9.78
C GLY A 285 1.51 -56.72 9.92
N THR A 286 1.61 -57.21 11.15
CA THR A 286 1.72 -58.64 11.45
C THR A 286 0.50 -59.17 12.22
N VAL A 287 -0.06 -60.30 11.77
CA VAL A 287 -1.24 -60.93 12.37
C VAL A 287 -0.83 -62.18 13.17
N THR A 288 -1.34 -62.32 14.39
CA THR A 288 -1.14 -63.49 15.25
C THR A 288 -2.43 -63.92 15.94
N GLU A 289 -2.78 -65.21 15.84
CA GLU A 289 -3.97 -65.80 16.47
C GLU A 289 -3.58 -66.56 17.75
N SER A 290 -4.32 -66.33 18.84
CA SER A 290 -4.07 -66.94 20.15
C SER A 290 -5.37 -67.31 20.90
N GLY A 291 -6.09 -68.32 20.41
CA GLY A 291 -7.25 -68.89 21.10
C GLY A 291 -8.54 -68.18 20.70
N SER A 292 -9.00 -67.24 21.52
CA SER A 292 -10.18 -66.41 21.23
C SER A 292 -9.83 -65.06 20.59
N ASP A 293 -8.55 -64.73 20.49
CA ASP A 293 -8.08 -63.36 20.28
C ASP A 293 -7.04 -63.32 19.15
N VAL A 294 -7.24 -62.43 18.18
CA VAL A 294 -6.34 -62.18 17.05
C VAL A 294 -5.73 -60.80 17.22
N THR A 295 -4.40 -60.71 17.21
CA THR A 295 -3.66 -59.45 17.36
C THR A 295 -3.03 -59.03 16.05
N LEU A 296 -3.39 -57.83 15.60
CA LEU A 296 -2.89 -57.14 14.42
C LEU A 296 -1.88 -56.08 14.92
N THR A 297 -0.58 -56.31 14.69
CA THR A 297 0.53 -55.53 15.27
C THR A 297 1.25 -54.72 14.22
N SER A 298 1.36 -53.42 14.48
CA SER A 298 2.04 -52.39 13.71
C SER A 298 3.26 -51.85 14.48
N ASP A 299 4.26 -51.31 13.76
CA ASP A 299 5.37 -50.57 14.37
C ASP A 299 5.15 -49.04 14.44
N GLY A 300 4.10 -48.54 13.76
CA GLY A 300 3.62 -47.17 13.85
C GLY A 300 4.35 -46.19 12.91
N THR A 301 4.89 -46.69 11.79
CA THR A 301 5.62 -45.88 10.79
C THR A 301 4.85 -45.65 9.48
N GLY A 302 3.82 -46.45 9.21
CA GLY A 302 2.94 -46.27 8.06
C GLY A 302 1.91 -45.16 8.22
N GLN A 303 1.69 -44.37 7.17
CA GLN A 303 0.47 -43.57 7.00
C GLN A 303 -0.70 -44.48 6.60
N LEU A 304 -0.40 -45.55 5.87
CA LEU A 304 -1.27 -46.69 5.61
C LEU A 304 -0.62 -47.96 6.19
N VAL A 305 -1.36 -48.68 7.01
CA VAL A 305 -0.97 -50.00 7.56
C VAL A 305 -1.85 -51.07 6.94
N GLU A 306 -1.23 -52.07 6.32
CA GLU A 306 -1.91 -53.23 5.72
C GLU A 306 -1.82 -54.45 6.63
N PHE A 307 -2.89 -55.25 6.69
CA PHE A 307 -2.93 -56.54 7.36
C PHE A 307 -3.65 -57.60 6.52
N SER A 308 -3.07 -58.79 6.40
CA SER A 308 -3.70 -59.92 5.70
C SER A 308 -4.30 -60.95 6.66
N LEU A 309 -5.59 -61.26 6.50
CA LEU A 309 -6.35 -62.20 7.34
C LEU A 309 -6.64 -63.54 6.64
N PRO A 310 -6.81 -64.64 7.40
CA PRO A 310 -7.20 -65.93 6.84
C PRO A 310 -8.68 -65.95 6.39
N PRO A 311 -9.08 -66.88 5.49
CA PRO A 311 -10.45 -67.04 5.01
C PRO A 311 -11.48 -67.42 6.10
N THR A 312 -11.05 -67.79 7.30
CA THR A 312 -11.94 -68.21 8.38
C THR A 312 -11.43 -67.68 9.70
N LEU A 313 -12.29 -66.95 10.41
CA LEU A 313 -12.04 -66.47 11.77
C LEU A 313 -13.24 -66.81 12.67
N GLY A 314 -12.97 -67.37 13.84
CA GLY A 314 -14.00 -67.84 14.77
C GLY A 314 -14.96 -68.87 14.17
N ALA A 315 -16.14 -68.99 14.77
CA ALA A 315 -17.27 -69.73 14.23
C ALA A 315 -18.59 -69.15 14.74
N ARG A 316 -19.71 -69.49 14.08
CA ARG A 316 -21.06 -69.10 14.50
C ARG A 316 -21.32 -69.46 15.98
N GLY A 317 -21.55 -68.45 16.82
CA GLY A 317 -21.77 -68.61 18.26
C GLY A 317 -20.49 -68.72 19.12
N THR A 318 -19.31 -68.72 18.50
CA THR A 318 -17.99 -68.59 19.15
C THR A 318 -17.09 -67.68 18.31
N PRO A 319 -17.36 -66.36 18.28
CA PRO A 319 -16.56 -65.40 17.53
C PRO A 319 -15.19 -65.14 18.18
N VAL A 320 -14.27 -64.50 17.45
CA VAL A 320 -12.94 -64.09 17.94
C VAL A 320 -12.83 -62.56 18.10
N ASN A 321 -12.16 -62.10 19.15
CA ASN A 321 -11.87 -60.68 19.34
C ASN A 321 -10.68 -60.25 18.46
N LEU A 322 -10.68 -58.99 18.00
CA LEU A 322 -9.57 -58.42 17.24
C LEU A 322 -8.87 -57.30 18.05
N HIS A 323 -7.55 -57.31 18.07
CA HIS A 323 -6.72 -56.31 18.77
C HIS A 323 -5.80 -55.59 17.80
N PHE A 324 -6.05 -54.31 17.52
CA PHE A 324 -5.12 -53.44 16.80
C PHE A 324 -4.10 -52.87 17.79
N VAL A 325 -2.81 -53.10 17.55
CA VAL A 325 -1.73 -52.76 18.49
C VAL A 325 -0.60 -52.04 17.75
N GLY A 326 -0.17 -50.89 18.26
CA GLY A 326 0.95 -50.12 17.71
C GLY A 326 0.60 -49.13 16.59
N VAL A 327 -0.56 -49.29 15.94
CA VAL A 327 -1.05 -48.39 14.88
C VAL A 327 -1.12 -46.95 15.40
N ALA A 328 -0.56 -46.01 14.64
CA ALA A 328 -0.52 -44.60 15.00
C ALA A 328 -1.91 -43.93 14.90
N ASP A 329 -2.14 -42.91 15.73
CA ASP A 329 -3.39 -42.13 15.67
C ASP A 329 -3.50 -41.36 14.35
N GLY A 330 -4.59 -41.58 13.61
CA GLY A 330 -4.83 -41.00 12.28
C GLY A 330 -4.23 -41.80 11.11
N ALA A 331 -3.49 -42.88 11.36
CA ALA A 331 -3.07 -43.81 10.30
C ALA A 331 -4.28 -44.58 9.74
N THR A 332 -4.23 -44.87 8.44
CA THR A 332 -5.27 -45.64 7.75
C THR A 332 -4.96 -47.14 7.87
N VAL A 333 -5.99 -47.96 8.02
CA VAL A 333 -5.88 -49.40 8.21
C VAL A 333 -6.62 -50.13 7.09
N LEU A 334 -5.88 -50.90 6.29
CA LEU A 334 -6.42 -51.81 5.28
C LEU A 334 -6.32 -53.24 5.80
N VAL A 335 -7.43 -53.98 5.80
CA VAL A 335 -7.47 -55.38 6.21
C VAL A 335 -7.95 -56.25 5.05
N ASN A 336 -7.01 -56.93 4.39
CA ASN A 336 -7.25 -57.76 3.22
C ASN A 336 -7.57 -59.21 3.59
N THR A 337 -8.52 -59.84 2.88
CA THR A 337 -8.74 -61.30 2.93
C THR A 337 -8.73 -61.88 1.51
N LEU A 338 -7.54 -62.24 1.01
CA LEU A 338 -7.26 -62.58 -0.41
C LEU A 338 -7.85 -63.93 -0.91
N SER A 339 -8.83 -64.52 -0.22
CA SER A 339 -9.25 -65.90 -0.50
C SER A 339 -10.40 -65.99 -1.49
N THR A 340 -10.28 -66.93 -2.43
CA THR A 340 -11.32 -67.28 -3.41
C THR A 340 -12.35 -68.26 -2.84
N GLY A 341 -13.62 -68.13 -3.24
CA GLY A 341 -14.68 -69.06 -2.85
C GLY A 341 -15.43 -68.59 -1.61
N THR A 342 -15.56 -69.43 -0.58
CA THR A 342 -16.21 -69.09 0.69
C THR A 342 -15.22 -68.46 1.68
N VAL A 343 -15.56 -67.29 2.22
CA VAL A 343 -14.92 -66.64 3.37
C VAL A 343 -15.93 -66.51 4.51
N SER A 344 -15.50 -66.72 5.75
CA SER A 344 -16.39 -66.67 6.92
C SER A 344 -15.69 -66.10 8.15
N GLN A 345 -16.02 -64.87 8.54
CA GLN A 345 -15.43 -64.21 9.71
C GLN A 345 -16.49 -63.91 10.76
N PHE A 346 -16.36 -64.60 11.90
CA PHE A 346 -17.18 -64.41 13.10
C PHE A 346 -16.39 -63.61 14.12
N ILE A 347 -16.65 -62.30 14.19
CA ILE A 347 -15.86 -61.34 14.95
C ILE A 347 -16.62 -60.91 16.20
N GLY A 348 -15.91 -60.82 17.32
CA GLY A 348 -16.43 -60.41 18.62
C GLY A 348 -16.22 -58.92 18.82
N ASP A 349 -15.67 -58.56 19.98
CA ASP A 349 -15.27 -57.19 20.22
C ASP A 349 -13.97 -56.87 19.45
N VAL A 350 -13.90 -55.67 18.86
CA VAL A 350 -12.68 -55.10 18.31
C VAL A 350 -12.12 -54.06 19.30
N TYR A 351 -10.81 -54.11 19.55
CA TYR A 351 -10.13 -53.29 20.55
C TYR A 351 -8.94 -52.52 19.93
N TRP A 352 -8.90 -51.20 20.13
CA TRP A 352 -7.76 -50.35 19.75
C TRP A 352 -6.66 -50.37 20.82
N GLY A 353 -6.14 -51.57 21.09
CA GLY A 353 -5.02 -51.82 22.00
C GLY A 353 -4.94 -53.28 22.47
N SER A 354 -3.85 -53.62 23.15
CA SER A 354 -3.54 -54.99 23.62
C SER A 354 -4.31 -55.39 24.90
N GLY A 355 -5.57 -54.99 25.03
CA GLY A 355 -6.38 -55.22 26.23
C GLY A 355 -7.88 -55.05 25.95
N THR A 356 -8.70 -55.51 26.90
CA THR A 356 -10.15 -55.72 26.72
C THR A 356 -11.02 -54.82 27.59
N SER A 357 -10.75 -53.50 27.61
CA SER A 357 -11.61 -52.53 28.31
C SER A 357 -12.63 -51.89 27.37
N ASP A 358 -13.78 -51.47 27.90
CA ASP A 358 -14.81 -50.81 27.11
C ASP A 358 -14.31 -49.50 26.47
N ASP A 359 -13.35 -48.79 27.08
CA ASP A 359 -12.69 -47.63 26.47
C ASP A 359 -11.94 -47.98 25.17
N LEU A 360 -11.26 -49.13 25.12
CA LEU A 360 -10.50 -49.60 23.96
C LEU A 360 -11.43 -50.08 22.83
N LYS A 361 -12.60 -50.60 23.19
CA LYS A 361 -13.68 -50.97 22.27
C LYS A 361 -14.40 -49.76 21.70
N ALA A 362 -14.77 -48.80 22.56
CA ALA A 362 -15.33 -47.52 22.13
C ALA A 362 -14.37 -46.79 21.19
N ARG A 363 -13.06 -46.78 21.49
CA ARG A 363 -12.03 -46.22 20.61
C ARG A 363 -11.92 -46.92 19.26
N ALA A 364 -12.08 -48.25 19.20
CA ALA A 364 -12.11 -48.96 17.91
C ALA A 364 -13.30 -48.53 17.05
N LEU A 365 -14.47 -48.33 17.66
CA LEU A 365 -15.67 -47.80 16.99
C LEU A 365 -15.50 -46.32 16.59
N THR A 366 -14.78 -45.52 17.38
CA THR A 366 -14.40 -44.13 17.03
C THR A 366 -13.45 -44.04 15.85
N ILE A 367 -12.50 -44.96 15.71
CA ILE A 367 -11.45 -44.95 14.66
C ILE A 367 -11.87 -45.78 13.43
N GLY A 368 -13.09 -46.36 13.43
CA GLY A 368 -13.64 -47.13 12.31
C GLY A 368 -13.63 -46.37 10.98
N ASN A 369 -13.73 -45.03 11.01
CA ASN A 369 -13.61 -44.17 9.83
C ASN A 369 -12.25 -44.21 9.13
N HIS A 370 -11.22 -44.84 9.72
CA HIS A 370 -9.92 -45.10 9.09
C HIS A 370 -9.69 -46.60 8.76
N ILE A 371 -10.68 -47.47 8.95
CA ILE A 371 -10.56 -48.92 8.73
C ILE A 371 -11.37 -49.35 7.49
N LEU A 372 -10.70 -50.03 6.56
CA LEU A 372 -11.30 -50.70 5.39
C LEU A 372 -11.06 -52.22 5.44
N TRP A 373 -12.13 -53.00 5.41
CA TRP A 373 -12.11 -54.45 5.26
C TRP A 373 -12.31 -54.82 3.79
N ASN A 374 -11.28 -55.37 3.15
CA ASN A 374 -11.26 -55.62 1.71
C ASN A 374 -11.29 -57.12 1.38
N TYR A 375 -12.28 -57.52 0.59
CA TYR A 375 -12.61 -58.91 0.25
C TYR A 375 -12.59 -59.11 -1.28
N PRO A 376 -11.40 -59.14 -1.91
CA PRO A 376 -11.28 -59.00 -3.36
C PRO A 376 -11.84 -60.14 -4.19
N PHE A 377 -11.69 -61.40 -3.75
CA PHE A 377 -11.88 -62.58 -4.62
C PHE A 377 -12.92 -63.60 -4.11
N THR A 378 -13.65 -63.27 -3.03
CA THR A 378 -14.61 -64.17 -2.39
C THR A 378 -15.94 -64.19 -3.13
N THR A 379 -16.47 -65.37 -3.46
CA THR A 379 -17.80 -65.52 -4.11
C THR A 379 -18.93 -65.73 -3.08
N ASP A 380 -18.59 -66.03 -1.83
CA ASP A 380 -19.52 -66.36 -0.76
C ASP A 380 -18.94 -65.82 0.55
N LEU A 381 -19.36 -64.62 0.96
CA LEU A 381 -18.81 -63.91 2.11
C LEU A 381 -19.81 -63.91 3.26
N THR A 382 -19.47 -64.54 4.38
CA THR A 382 -20.27 -64.45 5.61
C THR A 382 -19.52 -63.66 6.68
N LEU A 383 -20.08 -62.52 7.09
CA LEU A 383 -19.58 -61.69 8.18
C LEU A 383 -20.63 -61.56 9.29
N GLY A 384 -20.22 -61.72 10.55
CA GLY A 384 -21.12 -61.46 11.66
C GLY A 384 -20.49 -61.54 13.04
N GLY A 385 -21.22 -61.11 14.06
CA GLY A 385 -20.62 -60.89 15.37
C GLY A 385 -21.57 -60.59 16.51
N ALA A 386 -21.04 -60.61 17.73
CA ALA A 386 -21.83 -60.43 18.96
C ALA A 386 -22.03 -58.96 19.36
N THR A 387 -21.30 -58.04 18.74
CA THR A 387 -21.26 -56.59 19.04
C THR A 387 -21.03 -55.79 17.75
N GLN A 388 -20.96 -54.45 17.85
CA GLN A 388 -20.78 -53.56 16.70
C GLN A 388 -19.41 -53.73 16.01
N PHE A 389 -19.42 -53.65 14.68
CA PHE A 389 -18.25 -53.89 13.84
C PHE A 389 -17.71 -52.56 13.27
N PRO A 390 -16.48 -52.12 13.63
CA PRO A 390 -15.91 -50.87 13.14
C PRO A 390 -15.38 -50.97 11.71
N GLY A 391 -15.68 -49.97 10.87
CA GLY A 391 -15.03 -49.78 9.57
C GLY A 391 -15.89 -50.14 8.38
N SER A 392 -15.46 -49.64 7.22
CA SER A 392 -16.16 -49.85 5.95
C SER A 392 -15.75 -51.18 5.32
N ILE A 393 -16.64 -51.78 4.53
CA ILE A 393 -16.46 -53.07 3.87
C ILE A 393 -16.45 -52.84 2.36
N LEU A 394 -15.45 -53.38 1.66
CA LEU A 394 -15.38 -53.43 0.19
C LEU A 394 -15.23 -54.88 -0.26
N VAL A 395 -16.07 -55.31 -1.19
CA VAL A 395 -16.00 -56.62 -1.85
C VAL A 395 -15.61 -56.39 -3.31
N GLY A 396 -14.74 -57.23 -3.87
CA GLY A 396 -14.25 -57.09 -5.24
C GLY A 396 -14.97 -57.95 -6.27
N GLU A 397 -15.50 -59.10 -5.86
CA GLU A 397 -16.06 -60.08 -6.79
C GLU A 397 -17.53 -59.76 -7.14
N THR A 398 -17.77 -59.56 -8.43
CA THR A 398 -19.08 -59.29 -9.03
C THR A 398 -20.10 -60.41 -8.87
N THR A 399 -19.65 -61.67 -8.79
CA THR A 399 -20.52 -62.83 -8.57
C THR A 399 -20.56 -63.24 -7.10
N SER A 400 -20.27 -62.33 -6.18
CA SER A 400 -20.32 -62.58 -4.75
C SER A 400 -21.74 -62.50 -4.20
N THR A 401 -22.06 -63.35 -3.23
CA THR A 401 -23.15 -63.10 -2.30
C THR A 401 -22.54 -62.75 -0.94
N THR A 402 -22.81 -61.55 -0.44
CA THR A 402 -22.28 -61.05 0.84
C THR A 402 -23.36 -61.07 1.90
N SER A 403 -23.25 -61.97 2.88
CA SER A 403 -24.14 -62.08 4.04
C SER A 403 -23.56 -61.36 5.25
N VAL A 404 -24.31 -60.41 5.82
CA VAL A 404 -23.90 -59.60 6.97
C VAL A 404 -24.91 -59.74 8.11
N GLY A 405 -24.43 -59.94 9.34
CA GLY A 405 -25.24 -59.97 10.56
C GLY A 405 -24.42 -59.60 11.80
N PHE A 406 -24.38 -58.29 12.11
CA PHE A 406 -23.82 -57.69 13.32
C PHE A 406 -24.88 -56.77 13.95
N SER A 407 -24.78 -56.48 15.25
CA SER A 407 -25.66 -55.51 15.93
C SER A 407 -25.28 -54.05 15.63
N GLY A 408 -25.01 -53.72 14.35
CA GLY A 408 -24.42 -52.46 13.89
C GLY A 408 -23.11 -52.65 13.13
N THR A 409 -23.07 -52.32 11.84
CA THR A 409 -21.80 -52.05 11.11
C THR A 409 -21.52 -50.55 11.11
N ASN A 410 -20.42 -50.14 11.71
CA ASN A 410 -20.05 -48.73 11.87
C ASN A 410 -19.11 -48.31 10.73
N GLY A 411 -19.67 -48.26 9.52
CA GLY A 411 -18.97 -47.95 8.28
C GLY A 411 -19.77 -48.39 7.04
N ARG A 412 -19.37 -47.88 5.86
CA ARG A 412 -20.09 -48.09 4.59
C ARG A 412 -19.90 -49.51 4.04
N ILE A 413 -20.83 -49.97 3.21
CA ILE A 413 -20.75 -51.29 2.57
C ILE A 413 -20.82 -51.15 1.06
N TYR A 414 -19.76 -51.59 0.39
CA TYR A 414 -19.60 -51.57 -1.06
C TYR A 414 -19.46 -53.00 -1.58
N THR A 415 -20.43 -53.49 -2.36
CA THR A 415 -20.34 -54.78 -3.04
C THR A 415 -20.83 -54.69 -4.49
N PRO A 416 -20.06 -55.15 -5.50
CA PRO A 416 -20.51 -55.25 -6.88
C PRO A 416 -21.40 -56.48 -7.13
N GLY A 417 -21.51 -57.40 -6.16
CA GLY A 417 -22.44 -58.53 -6.15
C GLY A 417 -23.64 -58.28 -5.20
N ASP A 418 -24.24 -59.36 -4.70
CA ASP A 418 -25.43 -59.33 -3.86
C ASP A 418 -25.11 -58.99 -2.40
N LEU A 419 -26.07 -58.38 -1.69
CA LEU A 419 -26.00 -58.09 -0.25
C LEU A 419 -27.21 -58.65 0.50
N VAL A 420 -26.96 -59.61 1.40
CA VAL A 420 -27.96 -60.23 2.27
C VAL A 420 -27.75 -59.76 3.70
N HIS A 421 -28.56 -58.81 4.17
CA HIS A 421 -28.60 -58.43 5.57
C HIS A 421 -29.45 -59.47 6.33
N SER A 422 -28.82 -60.36 7.11
CA SER A 422 -29.51 -61.48 7.77
C SER A 422 -28.79 -61.98 9.02
N GLY A 423 -29.46 -61.86 10.16
CA GLY A 423 -29.06 -62.51 11.41
C GLY A 423 -29.26 -64.04 11.41
N ALA A 424 -29.95 -64.59 10.41
CA ALA A 424 -30.22 -66.02 10.32
C ALA A 424 -28.95 -66.86 10.02
N ALA A 425 -27.98 -66.30 9.28
CA ALA A 425 -26.68 -66.94 9.01
C ALA A 425 -25.75 -66.89 10.25
N THR A 426 -25.78 -65.78 10.97
CA THR A 426 -24.82 -65.39 12.03
C THR A 426 -25.31 -65.68 13.45
N SER A 427 -26.62 -65.93 13.64
CA SER A 427 -27.34 -66.00 14.94
C SER A 427 -27.40 -64.66 15.71
N THR A 428 -27.61 -63.57 14.98
CA THR A 428 -27.86 -62.22 15.51
C THR A 428 -29.32 -61.80 15.26
N SER A 429 -29.74 -60.65 15.79
CA SER A 429 -31.11 -60.13 15.65
C SER A 429 -31.22 -58.70 16.18
N GLY A 430 -31.87 -57.81 15.43
CA GLY A 430 -31.77 -56.38 15.67
C GLY A 430 -30.51 -55.82 15.00
N ASP A 431 -30.23 -56.31 13.78
CA ASP A 431 -28.99 -56.02 13.08
C ASP A 431 -29.16 -54.74 12.24
N GLU A 432 -28.20 -53.82 12.37
CA GLU A 432 -28.27 -52.44 11.89
C GLU A 432 -27.04 -52.14 11.01
N LEU A 433 -27.19 -51.28 9.99
CA LEU A 433 -26.08 -50.75 9.19
C LEU A 433 -25.99 -49.23 9.42
N HIS A 434 -24.83 -48.69 9.80
CA HIS A 434 -24.64 -47.28 10.18
C HIS A 434 -23.71 -46.52 9.21
N THR A 435 -24.02 -45.27 8.88
CA THR A 435 -23.31 -44.49 7.82
C THR A 435 -22.08 -43.73 8.34
N TYR A 436 -21.16 -44.44 9.01
CA TYR A 436 -19.90 -43.81 9.42
C TYR A 436 -19.05 -43.48 8.17
N PRO A 437 -18.52 -42.25 8.03
CA PRO A 437 -17.60 -41.87 6.95
C PRO A 437 -16.38 -42.77 6.85
N PHE A 438 -15.75 -42.81 5.68
CA PHE A 438 -14.35 -43.21 5.59
C PHE A 438 -13.50 -41.98 5.27
N THR A 439 -12.60 -41.63 6.18
CA THR A 439 -11.70 -40.47 6.11
C THR A 439 -10.22 -40.88 6.11
N GLY A 440 -9.94 -42.17 5.91
CA GLY A 440 -8.60 -42.67 5.65
C GLY A 440 -8.10 -42.34 4.24
N ALA A 441 -6.79 -42.42 4.05
CA ALA A 441 -6.13 -42.29 2.76
C ALA A 441 -5.57 -43.65 2.32
N LEU A 442 -6.05 -44.14 1.19
CA LEU A 442 -5.62 -45.39 0.56
C LEU A 442 -4.82 -45.07 -0.70
N GLY A 443 -4.09 -46.05 -1.26
CA GLY A 443 -3.31 -45.89 -2.49
C GLY A 443 -2.94 -47.23 -3.10
N CYS A 444 -2.45 -47.21 -4.34
CA CYS A 444 -2.01 -48.41 -5.06
C CYS A 444 -0.48 -48.49 -5.16
N LEU A 445 0.02 -49.70 -5.42
CA LEU A 445 1.36 -49.89 -5.95
C LEU A 445 1.42 -49.39 -7.40
N ARG A 446 2.47 -48.63 -7.72
CA ARG A 446 2.84 -48.29 -9.09
C ARG A 446 4.31 -48.60 -9.30
N ALA A 447 4.63 -49.18 -10.46
CA ALA A 447 5.96 -49.06 -11.00
C ALA A 447 6.23 -47.57 -11.30
N VAL A 448 7.29 -47.01 -10.73
CA VAL A 448 7.81 -45.72 -11.18
C VAL A 448 8.64 -46.01 -12.44
N PRO A 449 8.35 -45.40 -13.60
CA PRO A 449 9.15 -45.62 -14.80
C PRO A 449 10.63 -45.28 -14.55
N GLY A 450 11.51 -45.96 -15.27
CA GLY A 450 12.96 -45.72 -15.15
C GLY A 450 13.29 -44.25 -15.38
N THR A 451 14.22 -43.72 -14.58
CA THR A 451 14.63 -42.32 -14.69
C THR A 451 16.13 -42.14 -14.40
N PHE A 452 16.61 -40.92 -14.52
CA PHE A 452 17.95 -40.51 -14.11
C PHE A 452 17.86 -39.53 -12.94
N SER A 453 18.98 -39.29 -12.27
CA SER A 453 19.12 -38.18 -11.33
C SER A 453 20.40 -37.41 -11.60
N VAL A 454 20.38 -36.10 -11.35
CA VAL A 454 21.53 -35.22 -11.56
C VAL A 454 21.97 -34.67 -10.21
N GLN A 455 23.27 -34.79 -9.91
CA GLN A 455 23.90 -34.20 -8.73
C GLN A 455 25.13 -33.39 -9.12
N LYS A 456 25.45 -32.36 -8.33
CA LYS A 456 26.66 -31.55 -8.50
C LYS A 456 27.87 -32.18 -7.84
N ALA A 457 29.04 -31.88 -8.38
CA ALA A 457 30.32 -31.93 -7.67
C ALA A 457 31.13 -30.66 -8.00
N ILE A 458 31.62 -29.98 -6.97
CA ILE A 458 32.51 -28.82 -7.13
C ILE A 458 33.94 -29.23 -6.77
N THR A 459 34.90 -28.84 -7.60
CA THR A 459 36.33 -29.17 -7.47
C THR A 459 37.21 -27.96 -7.77
N GLY A 460 38.52 -28.06 -7.55
CA GLY A 460 39.46 -26.95 -7.76
C GLY A 460 39.69 -26.08 -6.53
N GLU A 461 40.52 -25.05 -6.67
CA GLU A 461 40.95 -24.17 -5.58
C GLU A 461 39.86 -23.21 -5.08
N GLY A 462 38.90 -22.86 -5.94
CA GLY A 462 37.74 -22.02 -5.57
C GLY A 462 36.57 -22.81 -4.97
N ALA A 463 36.70 -24.13 -4.79
CA ALA A 463 35.56 -24.98 -4.44
C ALA A 463 34.88 -24.62 -3.12
N SER A 464 35.65 -24.20 -2.11
CA SER A 464 35.13 -23.75 -0.81
C SER A 464 34.50 -22.35 -0.81
N THR A 465 34.60 -21.62 -1.93
CA THR A 465 34.01 -20.29 -2.11
C THR A 465 32.59 -20.35 -2.67
N VAL A 466 32.14 -21.53 -3.11
CA VAL A 466 30.81 -21.78 -3.68
C VAL A 466 29.86 -22.23 -2.57
N PRO A 467 28.82 -21.45 -2.22
CA PRO A 467 27.82 -21.86 -1.21
C PRO A 467 27.07 -23.14 -1.59
N ASP A 468 26.77 -23.97 -0.61
CA ASP A 468 26.02 -25.24 -0.78
C ASP A 468 24.66 -25.04 -1.48
N ASP A 469 24.00 -23.89 -1.25
CA ASP A 469 22.73 -23.48 -1.86
C ASP A 469 22.87 -22.83 -3.26
N THR A 470 24.06 -22.84 -3.85
CA THR A 470 24.29 -22.35 -5.22
C THR A 470 23.56 -23.24 -6.24
N ALA A 471 22.50 -22.70 -6.85
CA ALA A 471 21.73 -23.39 -7.87
C ALA A 471 22.44 -23.42 -9.23
N PHE A 472 22.64 -24.63 -9.76
CA PHE A 472 23.09 -24.90 -11.11
C PHE A 472 21.94 -25.48 -11.94
N THR A 473 21.94 -25.21 -13.25
CA THR A 473 20.92 -25.75 -14.17
C THR A 473 21.59 -26.58 -15.25
N ALA A 474 21.11 -27.81 -15.44
CA ALA A 474 21.49 -28.67 -16.56
C ALA A 474 20.31 -28.88 -17.50
N HIS A 475 20.57 -28.70 -18.79
CA HIS A 475 19.67 -29.03 -19.87
C HIS A 475 19.83 -30.51 -20.23
N TRP A 476 18.72 -31.24 -20.35
CA TRP A 476 18.68 -32.63 -20.79
C TRP A 476 17.89 -32.76 -22.09
N GLU A 477 18.33 -33.67 -22.96
CA GLU A 477 17.67 -34.01 -24.22
C GLU A 477 17.73 -35.53 -24.44
N VAL A 478 16.61 -36.16 -24.81
CA VAL A 478 16.59 -37.56 -25.29
C VAL A 478 17.20 -37.57 -26.69
N THR A 479 18.45 -38.05 -26.78
CA THR A 479 19.28 -38.00 -28.00
C THR A 479 19.35 -39.32 -28.76
N GLY A 480 18.83 -40.40 -28.17
CA GLY A 480 18.73 -41.72 -28.78
C GLY A 480 17.86 -42.66 -27.93
N PRO A 481 17.67 -43.92 -28.36
CA PRO A 481 17.97 -44.43 -29.69
C PRO A 481 17.08 -43.77 -30.76
N SER A 482 17.42 -43.94 -32.05
CA SER A 482 16.76 -43.24 -33.16
C SER A 482 15.28 -43.59 -33.39
N ASP A 483 14.77 -44.60 -32.69
CA ASP A 483 13.42 -45.12 -32.69
C ASP A 483 12.67 -44.86 -31.36
N SER A 484 13.27 -44.13 -30.41
CA SER A 484 12.57 -43.61 -29.22
C SER A 484 11.41 -42.69 -29.62
N PRO A 485 10.18 -42.87 -29.08
CA PRO A 485 9.09 -41.92 -29.23
C PRO A 485 9.35 -40.56 -28.55
N ASP A 486 10.24 -40.52 -27.55
CA ASP A 486 10.64 -39.31 -26.83
C ASP A 486 11.85 -38.60 -27.48
N LEU A 487 12.36 -39.07 -28.63
CA LEU A 487 13.53 -38.48 -29.30
C LEU A 487 13.37 -36.97 -29.58
N GLY A 488 14.30 -36.17 -29.05
CA GLY A 488 14.26 -34.71 -29.11
C GLY A 488 13.38 -34.04 -28.04
N ARG A 489 12.82 -34.81 -27.09
CA ARG A 489 12.21 -34.29 -25.87
C ARG A 489 13.32 -33.77 -24.95
N SER A 490 13.11 -32.57 -24.40
CA SER A 490 14.12 -31.86 -23.63
C SER A 490 13.53 -31.06 -22.47
N GLY A 491 14.35 -30.75 -21.47
CA GLY A 491 13.98 -29.85 -20.37
C GLY A 491 15.19 -29.41 -19.56
N ASP A 492 14.93 -28.62 -18.51
CA ASP A 492 15.96 -28.12 -17.60
C ASP A 492 15.74 -28.70 -16.18
N LEU A 493 16.83 -29.07 -15.50
CA LEU A 493 16.84 -29.48 -14.10
C LEU A 493 17.73 -28.53 -13.30
N THR A 494 17.22 -28.02 -12.19
CA THR A 494 17.97 -27.16 -11.26
C THR A 494 18.29 -27.92 -9.98
N PHE A 495 19.57 -27.93 -9.60
CA PHE A 495 20.13 -28.71 -8.49
C PHE A 495 21.26 -27.92 -7.81
N LEU A 496 21.54 -28.22 -6.54
CA LEU A 496 22.39 -27.38 -5.68
C LEU A 496 23.85 -27.88 -5.64
N ALA A 497 24.74 -27.06 -5.09
CA ALA A 497 26.17 -27.37 -4.95
C ALA A 497 26.45 -28.46 -3.90
N ASP A 498 25.55 -28.62 -2.93
CA ASP A 498 25.57 -29.60 -1.83
C ASP A 498 25.71 -31.08 -2.29
N GLY A 499 25.42 -31.37 -3.56
CA GLY A 499 25.44 -32.71 -4.13
C GLY A 499 24.16 -33.52 -3.94
N THR A 500 23.06 -32.90 -3.47
CA THR A 500 21.74 -33.52 -3.37
C THR A 500 21.25 -33.89 -4.78
N PRO A 501 20.93 -35.18 -5.06
CA PRO A 501 20.44 -35.59 -6.38
C PRO A 501 19.01 -35.09 -6.65
N VAL A 502 18.80 -34.49 -7.82
CA VAL A 502 17.48 -34.10 -8.33
C VAL A 502 17.08 -35.09 -9.43
N ALA A 503 15.88 -35.66 -9.34
CA ALA A 503 15.37 -36.61 -10.34
C ALA A 503 15.02 -35.92 -11.66
N GLY A 504 15.17 -36.64 -12.77
CA GLY A 504 14.64 -36.27 -14.08
C GLY A 504 13.13 -36.55 -14.22
N PRO A 505 12.57 -36.36 -15.42
CA PRO A 505 11.23 -36.86 -15.75
C PRO A 505 11.08 -38.36 -15.45
N THR A 506 9.94 -38.76 -14.91
CA THR A 506 9.59 -40.15 -14.58
C THR A 506 8.61 -40.76 -15.58
N ASP A 507 8.65 -40.29 -16.82
CA ASP A 507 7.79 -40.71 -17.94
C ASP A 507 8.56 -40.78 -19.27
N LEU A 508 9.87 -41.04 -19.17
CA LEU A 508 10.72 -41.50 -20.29
C LEU A 508 10.65 -43.03 -20.39
N GLN A 509 11.12 -43.59 -21.51
CA GLN A 509 11.04 -45.02 -21.80
C GLN A 509 12.33 -45.76 -21.46
N GLU A 510 12.21 -47.04 -21.06
CA GLU A 510 13.37 -47.91 -20.86
C GLU A 510 14.21 -47.98 -22.16
N GLY A 511 15.49 -47.67 -22.04
CA GLY A 511 16.44 -47.62 -23.16
C GLY A 511 16.71 -46.24 -23.73
N ASP A 512 15.97 -45.18 -23.36
CA ASP A 512 16.25 -43.81 -23.80
C ASP A 512 17.67 -43.36 -23.42
N GLU A 513 18.41 -42.76 -24.36
CA GLU A 513 19.75 -42.20 -24.18
C GLU A 513 19.66 -40.67 -24.01
N VAL A 514 19.59 -40.23 -22.75
CA VAL A 514 19.52 -38.81 -22.40
C VAL A 514 20.92 -38.19 -22.37
N THR A 515 21.18 -37.21 -23.23
CA THR A 515 22.38 -36.37 -23.13
C THR A 515 22.12 -35.24 -22.13
N ILE A 516 23.05 -35.06 -21.21
CA ILE A 516 23.06 -33.96 -20.24
C ILE A 516 24.07 -32.90 -20.69
N SER A 517 23.71 -31.63 -20.58
CA SER A 517 24.60 -30.50 -20.77
C SER A 517 24.34 -29.46 -19.68
N GLU A 518 25.35 -28.72 -19.25
CA GLU A 518 25.14 -27.63 -18.30
C GLU A 518 24.79 -26.35 -19.04
N VAL A 519 23.84 -25.59 -18.51
CA VAL A 519 23.63 -24.19 -18.88
C VAL A 519 24.87 -23.39 -18.44
N THR A 520 24.98 -22.10 -18.80
CA THR A 520 26.06 -21.26 -18.27
C THR A 520 26.01 -21.27 -16.73
N PRO A 521 27.10 -21.68 -16.02
CA PRO A 521 27.09 -21.78 -14.57
C PRO A 521 26.87 -20.40 -13.91
N PRO A 522 26.33 -20.36 -12.68
CA PRO A 522 26.06 -19.13 -11.95
C PRO A 522 27.33 -18.30 -11.71
N ASP A 523 27.13 -16.98 -11.74
CA ASP A 523 28.15 -15.96 -11.47
C ASP A 523 28.45 -15.94 -9.96
N VAL A 524 29.51 -16.64 -9.53
CA VAL A 524 29.95 -16.75 -8.13
C VAL A 524 31.11 -15.77 -7.92
N PRO A 525 30.97 -14.73 -7.07
CA PRO A 525 32.01 -13.71 -6.89
C PRO A 525 33.36 -14.30 -6.49
N GLY A 526 34.42 -13.96 -7.24
CA GLY A 526 35.77 -14.47 -6.98
C GLY A 526 36.06 -15.85 -7.57
N VAL A 527 35.15 -16.45 -8.34
CA VAL A 527 35.31 -17.79 -8.94
C VAL A 527 35.11 -17.77 -10.45
N ASP A 528 36.14 -18.21 -11.17
CA ASP A 528 36.05 -18.55 -12.59
C ASP A 528 35.74 -20.05 -12.75
N TRP A 529 34.91 -20.38 -13.75
CA TRP A 529 34.51 -21.75 -14.05
C TRP A 529 35.28 -22.33 -15.24
N SER A 530 35.92 -23.49 -15.03
CA SER A 530 36.38 -24.35 -16.13
C SER A 530 35.21 -25.02 -16.85
N THR A 531 35.46 -25.55 -18.06
CA THR A 531 34.48 -26.39 -18.77
C THR A 531 34.03 -27.58 -17.92
N PRO A 532 32.71 -27.79 -17.72
CA PRO A 532 32.20 -28.87 -16.87
C PRO A 532 32.38 -30.25 -17.52
N THR A 533 32.33 -31.29 -16.67
CA THR A 533 32.41 -32.70 -17.09
C THR A 533 31.25 -33.51 -16.51
N PHE A 534 30.80 -34.52 -17.24
CA PHE A 534 29.56 -35.25 -16.99
C PHE A 534 29.85 -36.75 -16.98
N SER A 535 29.30 -37.50 -16.01
CA SER A 535 29.50 -38.95 -15.92
C SER A 535 28.32 -39.65 -15.25
N PRO A 536 27.68 -40.64 -15.90
CA PRO A 536 27.76 -40.95 -17.34
C PRO A 536 27.16 -39.83 -18.21
N ASN A 537 27.50 -39.79 -19.50
CA ASN A 537 26.86 -38.92 -20.48
C ASN A 537 27.08 -39.47 -21.91
N PRO A 538 26.03 -39.82 -22.69
CA PRO A 538 24.63 -39.89 -22.28
C PRO A 538 24.39 -40.88 -21.13
N VAL A 539 23.25 -40.75 -20.47
CA VAL A 539 22.73 -41.71 -19.49
C VAL A 539 21.61 -42.51 -20.14
N THR A 540 21.71 -43.84 -20.08
CA THR A 540 20.66 -44.75 -20.57
C THR A 540 19.65 -45.00 -19.46
N ILE A 541 18.38 -44.69 -19.71
CA ILE A 541 17.25 -45.00 -18.83
C ILE A 541 17.13 -46.52 -18.69
N GLY A 542 17.08 -47.03 -17.45
CA GLY A 542 16.88 -48.45 -17.17
C GLY A 542 15.40 -48.81 -17.11
N GLY A 543 15.10 -50.06 -16.76
CA GLY A 543 13.73 -50.50 -16.48
C GLY A 543 13.10 -49.84 -15.25
N GLU A 544 11.88 -50.28 -14.96
CA GLU A 544 11.07 -49.79 -13.84
C GLU A 544 11.81 -49.76 -12.50
N ASN A 545 11.52 -48.73 -11.71
CA ASN A 545 12.08 -48.46 -10.38
C ASN A 545 13.62 -48.31 -10.36
N THR A 546 14.26 -48.07 -11.51
CA THR A 546 15.70 -47.73 -11.58
C THR A 546 15.92 -46.22 -11.68
N VAL A 547 16.92 -45.71 -10.93
CA VAL A 547 17.36 -44.31 -10.96
C VAL A 547 18.84 -44.26 -11.30
N GLN A 548 19.17 -43.73 -12.48
CA GLN A 548 20.53 -43.69 -13.02
C GLN A 548 21.21 -42.36 -12.66
N ALA A 549 22.14 -42.38 -11.70
CA ALA A 549 22.79 -41.17 -11.20
C ALA A 549 23.85 -40.61 -12.17
N VAL A 550 23.76 -39.31 -12.46
CA VAL A 550 24.70 -38.51 -13.25
C VAL A 550 25.36 -37.45 -12.37
N THR A 551 26.69 -37.41 -12.36
CA THR A 551 27.46 -36.34 -11.70
C THR A 551 27.87 -35.28 -12.70
N VAL A 552 27.52 -34.01 -12.43
CA VAL A 552 28.01 -32.83 -13.14
C VAL A 552 29.12 -32.20 -12.31
N THR A 553 30.36 -32.30 -12.80
CA THR A 553 31.57 -31.85 -12.10
C THR A 553 32.11 -30.56 -12.70
N ASN A 554 32.18 -29.51 -11.88
CA ASN A 554 32.73 -28.20 -12.26
C ASN A 554 34.01 -27.93 -11.48
N THR A 555 35.01 -27.35 -12.16
CA THR A 555 36.23 -26.87 -11.50
C THR A 555 36.13 -25.36 -11.31
N ALA A 556 36.03 -24.96 -10.05
CA ALA A 556 36.14 -23.59 -9.57
C ALA A 556 37.62 -23.21 -9.41
N THR A 557 38.05 -22.19 -10.13
CA THR A 557 39.37 -21.55 -9.96
C THR A 557 39.18 -20.16 -9.36
N LEU A 558 40.08 -19.71 -8.49
CA LEU A 558 39.95 -18.38 -7.88
C LEU A 558 40.29 -17.32 -8.92
N GLN A 559 39.43 -16.32 -9.06
CA GLN A 559 39.75 -15.09 -9.78
C GLN A 559 40.93 -14.41 -9.09
N ARG A 560 41.81 -13.77 -9.87
CA ARG A 560 43.06 -13.19 -9.35
C ARG A 560 43.22 -11.73 -9.73
N GLY A 561 43.96 -11.03 -8.86
CA GLY A 561 44.21 -9.61 -8.96
C GLY A 561 45.62 -9.23 -8.51
N GLY A 562 45.79 -7.95 -8.18
CA GLY A 562 47.06 -7.39 -7.74
C GLY A 562 46.90 -5.92 -7.34
N PHE A 563 48.02 -5.27 -7.07
CA PHE A 563 48.09 -3.84 -6.79
C PHE A 563 49.39 -3.24 -7.31
N THR A 564 49.41 -1.93 -7.49
CA THR A 564 50.60 -1.14 -7.83
C THR A 564 50.91 -0.16 -6.70
N ILE A 565 52.16 -0.11 -6.27
CA ILE A 565 52.65 0.86 -5.28
C ILE A 565 53.32 2.01 -6.05
N ASP A 566 52.80 3.23 -5.90
CA ASP A 566 53.34 4.46 -6.50
C ASP A 566 54.01 5.33 -5.42
N LYS A 567 55.31 5.59 -5.53
CA LYS A 567 56.03 6.45 -4.59
C LYS A 567 55.96 7.91 -5.01
N THR A 568 55.31 8.75 -4.20
CA THR A 568 55.35 10.21 -4.39
C THR A 568 56.19 10.87 -3.30
N VAL A 569 56.97 11.89 -3.68
CA VAL A 569 57.76 12.72 -2.76
C VAL A 569 57.37 14.18 -2.99
N ALA A 570 57.05 14.87 -1.90
CA ALA A 570 56.57 16.26 -1.86
C ALA A 570 57.21 17.03 -0.70
N GLY A 571 56.83 18.30 -0.56
CA GLY A 571 57.37 19.19 0.48
C GLY A 571 58.66 19.90 0.04
N ASP A 572 59.54 20.17 0.99
CA ASP A 572 60.73 20.99 0.79
C ASP A 572 61.84 20.28 0.02
N SER A 573 62.66 21.05 -0.70
CA SER A 573 63.91 20.55 -1.30
C SER A 573 65.05 20.55 -0.26
N GLY A 574 65.75 19.43 -0.09
CA GLY A 574 66.94 19.36 0.75
C GLY A 574 67.18 18.02 1.45
N ALA A 575 66.18 17.13 1.45
CA ALA A 575 66.26 15.81 2.05
C ALA A 575 67.49 15.00 1.59
N SER A 576 68.10 14.27 2.53
CA SER A 576 69.22 13.37 2.28
C SER A 576 68.75 11.95 1.94
N THR A 577 67.59 11.52 2.44
CA THR A 577 66.97 10.24 2.10
C THR A 577 66.21 10.32 0.78
N THR A 578 66.46 9.36 -0.11
CA THR A 578 65.98 9.38 -1.51
C THR A 578 65.40 8.04 -2.00
N THR A 579 65.46 7.01 -1.16
CA THR A 579 64.89 5.67 -1.38
C THR A 579 64.09 5.29 -0.14
N PHE A 580 62.96 4.62 -0.33
CA PHE A 580 61.94 4.38 0.69
C PHE A 580 61.52 2.92 0.69
N ASP A 581 61.42 2.32 1.89
CA ASP A 581 61.12 0.91 2.10
C ASP A 581 59.63 0.73 2.42
N ILE A 582 58.88 0.15 1.49
CA ILE A 582 57.42 0.04 1.57
C ILE A 582 57.05 -1.42 1.80
N GLY A 583 56.64 -1.75 3.04
CA GLY A 583 56.21 -3.08 3.43
C GLY A 583 54.74 -3.33 3.12
N TRP A 584 54.43 -4.50 2.56
CA TRP A 584 53.06 -4.97 2.35
C TRP A 584 52.84 -6.34 3.00
N GLN A 585 51.61 -6.56 3.48
CA GLN A 585 51.15 -7.83 4.06
C GLN A 585 49.70 -8.08 3.64
N CYS A 586 49.46 -9.23 3.03
CA CYS A 586 48.16 -9.69 2.56
C CYS A 586 47.61 -10.83 3.43
N SER A 587 46.29 -11.05 3.35
CA SER A 587 45.57 -12.09 4.10
C SER A 587 45.62 -13.49 3.45
N ALA A 588 46.31 -13.62 2.31
CA ALA A 588 46.51 -14.85 1.57
C ALA A 588 47.78 -14.74 0.70
N GLU A 589 48.38 -15.88 0.36
CA GLU A 589 49.53 -15.99 -0.54
C GLU A 589 49.15 -15.66 -2.00
N ASN A 590 50.11 -15.10 -2.76
CA ASN A 590 50.00 -14.95 -4.22
C ASN A 590 50.34 -16.28 -4.97
N LEU A 591 50.51 -16.21 -6.29
CA LEU A 591 50.89 -17.38 -7.11
C LEU A 591 52.34 -17.85 -6.91
N ASP A 592 53.23 -17.00 -6.41
CA ASP A 592 54.64 -17.32 -6.14
C ASP A 592 54.86 -17.86 -4.71
N GLY A 593 53.85 -17.73 -3.82
CA GLY A 593 53.86 -18.20 -2.43
C GLY A 593 54.11 -17.11 -1.39
N ASP A 594 54.10 -15.84 -1.78
CA ASP A 594 54.34 -14.71 -0.88
C ASP A 594 53.01 -14.15 -0.32
N ASP A 595 52.89 -14.07 1.01
CA ASP A 595 51.82 -13.34 1.72
C ASP A 595 52.26 -11.92 2.12
N SER A 596 53.55 -11.61 2.01
CA SER A 596 54.18 -10.40 2.53
C SER A 596 55.47 -10.05 1.79
N GLY A 597 55.87 -8.77 1.82
CA GLY A 597 57.10 -8.31 1.16
C GLY A 597 57.47 -6.87 1.44
N THR A 598 58.59 -6.42 0.85
CA THR A 598 59.05 -5.02 0.89
C THR A 598 59.52 -4.58 -0.49
N VAL A 599 59.06 -3.41 -0.92
CA VAL A 599 59.45 -2.75 -2.18
C VAL A 599 60.35 -1.55 -1.86
N HIS A 600 61.39 -1.32 -2.65
CA HIS A 600 62.36 -0.23 -2.46
C HIS A 600 62.23 0.81 -3.59
N LEU A 601 61.48 1.89 -3.36
CA LEU A 601 61.19 2.90 -4.39
C LEU A 601 61.92 4.23 -4.17
N THR A 602 62.26 4.91 -5.26
CA THR A 602 62.63 6.34 -5.26
C THR A 602 61.43 7.21 -5.61
N GLY A 603 61.45 8.50 -5.30
CA GLY A 603 60.34 9.41 -5.66
C GLY A 603 60.04 9.41 -7.18
N GLY A 604 58.79 9.11 -7.54
CA GLY A 604 58.32 8.93 -8.92
C GLY A 604 58.51 7.51 -9.49
N GLY A 605 58.94 6.54 -8.67
CA GLY A 605 59.00 5.12 -9.03
C GLY A 605 57.71 4.36 -8.68
N SER A 606 57.51 3.22 -9.33
CA SER A 606 56.35 2.34 -9.10
C SER A 606 56.69 0.84 -9.28
N GLU A 607 55.95 -0.04 -8.59
CA GLU A 607 56.07 -1.50 -8.74
C GLU A 607 54.70 -2.19 -8.58
N THR A 608 54.44 -3.25 -9.37
CA THR A 608 53.16 -3.97 -9.41
C THR A 608 53.33 -5.42 -8.95
N ILE A 609 52.52 -5.84 -7.98
CA ILE A 609 52.52 -7.20 -7.40
C ILE A 609 51.16 -7.84 -7.71
N THR A 610 51.17 -9.11 -8.16
CA THR A 610 49.97 -9.79 -8.72
C THR A 610 49.86 -11.24 -8.25
N GLY A 611 48.73 -11.88 -8.56
CA GLY A 611 48.50 -13.31 -8.34
C GLY A 611 47.71 -13.65 -7.08
N PHE A 612 47.35 -12.66 -6.26
CA PHE A 612 46.47 -12.85 -5.10
C PHE A 612 45.05 -13.21 -5.53
N PRO A 613 44.33 -14.07 -4.78
CA PRO A 613 42.89 -14.25 -4.95
C PRO A 613 42.10 -12.95 -4.78
N VAL A 614 41.05 -12.77 -5.57
CA VAL A 614 40.07 -11.69 -5.39
C VAL A 614 39.43 -11.79 -4.00
N GLY A 615 39.24 -10.65 -3.33
CA GLY A 615 38.79 -10.57 -1.94
C GLY A 615 39.90 -10.65 -0.89
N THR A 616 41.16 -10.95 -1.28
CA THR A 616 42.32 -10.87 -0.37
C THR A 616 42.46 -9.44 0.14
N THR A 617 42.61 -9.26 1.47
CA THR A 617 42.88 -7.94 2.04
C THR A 617 44.39 -7.73 2.19
N CYS A 618 44.92 -6.69 1.55
CA CYS A 618 46.32 -6.29 1.65
C CYS A 618 46.45 -4.99 2.45
N THR A 619 47.50 -4.89 3.25
CA THR A 619 47.81 -3.75 4.13
C THR A 619 49.21 -3.24 3.83
N PHE A 620 49.40 -1.93 3.97
CA PHE A 620 50.60 -1.23 3.51
C PHE A 620 51.20 -0.37 4.62
N THR A 621 52.52 -0.41 4.73
CA THR A 621 53.27 0.28 5.79
C THR A 621 54.55 0.90 5.22
N GLU A 622 54.83 2.12 5.64
CA GLU A 622 56.10 2.79 5.41
C GLU A 622 56.62 3.24 6.79
N PRO A 623 57.82 2.81 7.23
CA PRO A 623 58.44 3.36 8.42
C PRO A 623 58.85 4.80 8.14
N ALA A 624 58.71 5.69 9.13
CA ALA A 624 59.10 7.09 8.98
C ALA A 624 60.58 7.20 8.55
N PRO A 625 60.90 7.79 7.37
CA PRO A 625 62.28 7.90 6.92
C PRO A 625 63.10 8.83 7.83
N ASP A 626 64.34 8.44 8.09
CA ASP A 626 65.32 9.21 8.87
C ASP A 626 66.05 10.21 7.94
N ASP A 627 66.39 11.40 8.43
CA ASP A 627 67.05 12.45 7.61
C ASP A 627 67.77 13.52 8.47
N ASP A 628 69.01 13.85 8.11
CA ASP A 628 69.82 14.85 8.84
C ASP A 628 69.31 16.30 8.72
N HIS A 629 68.40 16.60 7.78
CA HIS A 629 68.05 17.99 7.41
C HIS A 629 66.61 18.42 7.73
N GLY A 630 65.77 17.53 8.28
CA GLY A 630 64.36 17.84 8.50
C GLY A 630 63.57 16.65 9.02
N THR A 631 62.26 16.66 8.79
CA THR A 631 61.36 15.56 9.20
C THR A 631 60.50 15.10 8.03
N TRP A 632 60.27 13.80 7.96
CA TRP A 632 59.41 13.17 6.96
C TRP A 632 58.04 12.82 7.54
N ALA A 633 57.00 13.43 6.99
CA ALA A 633 55.65 12.88 7.13
C ALA A 633 55.48 11.74 6.10
N SER A 634 54.98 10.59 6.55
CA SER A 634 54.67 9.44 5.70
C SER A 634 53.15 9.25 5.68
N ALA A 635 52.56 9.15 4.50
CA ALA A 635 51.14 8.89 4.30
C ALA A 635 50.98 7.80 3.22
N VAL A 636 50.22 6.76 3.56
CA VAL A 636 49.96 5.61 2.70
C VAL A 636 48.46 5.62 2.40
N ASP A 637 48.08 5.78 1.14
CA ASP A 637 46.67 5.88 0.74
C ASP A 637 46.35 4.99 -0.48
N PRO A 638 45.48 3.97 -0.34
CA PRO A 638 44.87 3.50 0.91
C PRO A 638 45.88 2.72 1.79
N THR A 639 45.73 2.79 3.12
CA THR A 639 46.50 1.94 4.06
C THR A 639 46.17 0.45 3.95
N SER A 640 45.02 0.12 3.35
CA SER A 640 44.59 -1.24 3.05
C SER A 640 43.64 -1.28 1.86
N LEU A 641 43.77 -2.27 0.99
CA LEU A 641 42.83 -2.54 -0.11
C LEU A 641 42.35 -4.00 -0.09
N VAL A 642 41.22 -4.24 -0.74
CA VAL A 642 40.70 -5.58 -1.03
C VAL A 642 40.93 -5.83 -2.52
N ILE A 643 41.61 -6.92 -2.86
CA ILE A 643 42.02 -7.25 -4.22
C ILE A 643 40.79 -7.44 -5.12
N GLU A 644 40.60 -6.54 -6.09
CA GLU A 644 39.69 -6.73 -7.23
C GLU A 644 40.38 -7.50 -8.38
N GLU A 645 39.59 -8.04 -9.31
CA GLU A 645 40.05 -8.79 -10.49
C GLU A 645 40.92 -7.92 -11.43
N GLY A 646 42.05 -8.46 -11.91
CA GLY A 646 42.84 -7.82 -12.98
C GLY A 646 44.35 -7.99 -12.88
N ASP A 647 45.10 -7.15 -13.59
CA ASP A 647 46.56 -7.15 -13.65
C ASP A 647 47.24 -6.30 -12.55
N GLY A 648 46.46 -5.77 -11.60
CA GLY A 648 46.94 -4.91 -10.52
C GLY A 648 47.26 -3.47 -10.90
N THR A 649 47.11 -3.06 -12.17
CA THR A 649 47.41 -1.68 -12.61
C THR A 649 46.33 -0.67 -12.22
N SER A 650 45.10 -1.13 -11.98
CA SER A 650 43.96 -0.26 -11.63
C SER A 650 43.79 -0.03 -10.12
N GLN A 651 44.50 -0.79 -9.28
CA GLN A 651 44.47 -0.69 -7.82
C GLN A 651 45.80 -0.09 -7.35
N VAL A 652 45.84 1.23 -7.18
CA VAL A 652 47.09 1.97 -6.87
C VAL A 652 47.13 2.39 -5.41
N VAL A 653 48.22 2.07 -4.73
CA VAL A 653 48.59 2.56 -3.40
C VAL A 653 49.57 3.72 -3.57
N THR A 654 49.12 4.93 -3.28
CA THR A 654 49.99 6.11 -3.30
C THR A 654 50.70 6.22 -1.96
N VAL A 655 52.03 6.10 -1.98
CA VAL A 655 52.87 6.24 -0.79
C VAL A 655 53.56 7.59 -0.84
N MET A 656 52.91 8.59 -0.23
CA MET A 656 53.32 9.97 -0.19
C MET A 656 54.27 10.22 1.00
N ASN A 657 55.51 10.60 0.71
CA ASN A 657 56.36 11.26 1.70
C ASN A 657 56.39 12.77 1.48
N THR A 658 56.13 13.53 2.54
CA THR A 658 56.30 14.99 2.55
C THR A 658 57.48 15.36 3.45
N PHE A 659 58.54 15.91 2.86
CA PHE A 659 59.68 16.44 3.63
C PHE A 659 59.34 17.85 4.16
N THR A 660 59.63 18.09 5.43
CA THR A 660 59.62 19.44 6.02
C THR A 660 61.02 19.74 6.50
N HIS A 661 61.67 20.74 5.90
CA HIS A 661 63.04 21.12 6.24
C HIS A 661 63.10 21.66 7.67
N ALA A 662 64.18 21.39 8.40
CA ALA A 662 64.39 22.02 9.70
C ALA A 662 64.54 23.54 9.52
N VAL A 663 63.89 24.32 10.39
CA VAL A 663 63.87 25.79 10.30
C VAL A 663 64.36 26.46 11.59
N GLY A 664 64.76 27.72 11.45
CA GLY A 664 65.12 28.61 12.54
C GLY A 664 64.72 30.06 12.27
N GLY A 665 65.14 30.96 13.16
CA GLY A 665 64.83 32.39 13.04
C GLY A 665 65.84 33.31 13.70
N PHE A 666 65.57 34.62 13.62
CA PHE A 666 66.25 35.64 14.40
C PHE A 666 65.36 36.82 14.76
N THR A 667 65.63 37.46 15.90
CA THR A 667 64.94 38.65 16.39
C THR A 667 65.79 39.88 16.15
N ILE A 668 65.27 40.87 15.41
CA ILE A 668 65.77 42.25 15.46
C ILE A 668 65.13 42.93 16.67
N ARG A 669 65.92 43.49 17.58
CA ARG A 669 65.47 44.16 18.80
C ARG A 669 65.88 45.63 18.80
N LYS A 670 64.96 46.52 19.13
CA LYS A 670 65.24 47.94 19.35
C LYS A 670 65.55 48.26 20.82
N THR A 671 66.38 49.29 21.01
CA THR A 671 66.61 50.01 22.26
C THR A 671 66.71 51.52 21.96
N VAL A 672 66.23 52.36 22.86
CA VAL A 672 66.22 53.84 22.76
C VAL A 672 66.52 54.44 24.14
N THR A 673 67.12 55.63 24.18
CA THR A 673 67.57 56.32 25.40
C THR A 673 67.54 57.85 25.22
N GLY A 674 67.92 58.62 26.25
CA GLY A 674 68.05 60.09 26.17
C GLY A 674 66.92 60.84 26.87
N ASP A 675 66.70 62.09 26.45
CA ASP A 675 65.64 62.95 27.01
C ASP A 675 64.23 62.54 26.56
N PRO A 676 63.17 62.93 27.29
CA PRO A 676 61.79 62.78 26.81
C PRO A 676 61.46 63.78 25.69
N GLY A 677 60.42 63.47 24.91
CA GLY A 677 59.83 64.38 23.90
C GLY A 677 60.18 64.06 22.44
N ALA A 678 60.84 62.94 22.15
CA ALA A 678 61.18 62.56 20.78
C ALA A 678 59.94 62.28 19.93
N SER A 679 59.86 62.87 18.73
CA SER A 679 58.81 62.53 17.74
C SER A 679 59.10 61.20 17.03
N THR A 680 60.38 60.85 16.88
CA THR A 680 60.85 59.60 16.25
C THR A 680 60.72 58.43 17.22
N THR A 681 59.48 58.03 17.48
CA THR A 681 59.17 56.86 18.32
C THR A 681 59.49 55.52 17.65
N THR A 682 59.82 55.52 16.35
CA THR A 682 59.95 54.32 15.52
C THR A 682 61.12 54.48 14.55
N PHE A 683 61.92 53.42 14.40
CA PHE A 683 63.16 53.39 13.63
C PHE A 683 63.08 52.29 12.58
N THR A 684 63.60 52.55 11.39
CA THR A 684 63.54 51.61 10.26
C THR A 684 64.91 51.06 9.89
N GLY A 685 64.90 49.99 9.12
CA GLY A 685 66.08 49.45 8.49
C GLY A 685 65.76 48.26 7.61
N THR A 686 66.78 47.50 7.23
CA THR A 686 66.65 46.34 6.36
C THR A 686 67.29 45.09 6.94
N TRP A 687 66.85 43.95 6.44
CA TRP A 687 67.48 42.64 6.65
C TRP A 687 67.51 41.86 5.33
N THR A 688 68.50 40.99 5.19
CA THR A 688 68.71 40.15 3.99
C THR A 688 69.24 38.78 4.39
N CYS A 689 68.86 37.74 3.66
CA CYS A 689 69.27 36.35 3.85
C CYS A 689 69.55 35.68 2.48
N ASP A 690 70.41 34.65 2.45
CA ASP A 690 70.75 33.92 1.22
C ASP A 690 69.68 32.91 0.76
N ALA A 691 68.79 32.48 1.66
CA ALA A 691 67.58 31.71 1.38
C ALA A 691 66.31 32.44 1.89
N PRO A 692 65.13 32.19 1.31
CA PRO A 692 63.86 32.72 1.81
C PRO A 692 63.38 31.99 3.07
N ASN A 693 62.60 32.67 3.91
CA ASN A 693 61.83 32.03 4.98
C ASN A 693 60.51 31.41 4.46
N ALA A 694 59.75 30.80 5.38
CA ALA A 694 58.41 30.24 5.13
C ALA A 694 57.38 31.25 4.54
N ASP A 695 57.53 32.55 4.76
CA ASP A 695 56.72 33.59 4.08
C ASP A 695 57.18 33.89 2.64
N GLY A 696 58.18 33.15 2.13
CA GLY A 696 58.84 33.39 0.85
C GLY A 696 59.84 34.55 0.84
N ARG A 697 60.26 35.07 2.01
CA ARG A 697 61.05 36.31 2.12
C ARG A 697 62.52 36.02 2.39
N SER A 698 63.39 36.32 1.42
CA SER A 698 64.86 36.38 1.60
C SER A 698 65.37 37.78 1.94
N SER A 699 64.49 38.78 2.01
CA SER A 699 64.82 40.13 2.47
C SER A 699 63.57 40.87 2.92
N GLY A 700 63.76 41.95 3.68
CA GLY A 700 62.67 42.84 4.05
C GLY A 700 63.15 44.09 4.78
N THR A 701 62.21 45.02 5.00
CA THR A 701 62.38 46.13 5.92
C THR A 701 61.92 45.74 7.32
N TRP A 702 62.51 46.35 8.34
CA TRP A 702 62.01 46.33 9.71
C TRP A 702 61.66 47.75 10.16
N SER A 703 60.74 47.86 11.12
CA SER A 703 60.26 49.13 11.68
C SER A 703 59.89 48.89 13.14
N LEU A 704 60.63 49.48 14.08
CA LEU A 704 60.55 49.15 15.51
C LEU A 704 60.69 50.39 16.41
N SER A 705 59.80 50.47 17.41
CA SER A 705 59.87 51.40 18.55
C SER A 705 60.71 50.84 19.70
N ASP A 706 60.98 51.63 20.75
CA ASP A 706 61.79 51.18 21.90
C ASP A 706 61.29 49.87 22.54
N GLY A 707 62.24 49.03 22.96
CA GLY A 707 62.00 47.67 23.45
C GLY A 707 61.45 46.68 22.40
N GLY A 708 60.98 47.19 21.26
CA GLY A 708 60.32 46.45 20.19
C GLY A 708 61.18 45.34 19.60
N ARG A 709 60.50 44.33 19.07
CA ARG A 709 61.11 43.13 18.50
C ARG A 709 60.40 42.74 17.22
N LEU A 710 61.16 42.49 16.16
CA LEU A 710 60.70 41.78 14.97
C LEU A 710 61.36 40.39 14.98
N GLY A 711 60.58 39.36 15.33
CA GLY A 711 60.95 37.98 15.07
C GLY A 711 60.79 37.69 13.57
N LEU A 712 61.77 37.00 13.00
CA LEU A 712 61.78 36.53 11.62
C LEU A 712 62.09 35.04 11.66
N ASP A 713 61.06 34.23 11.48
CA ASP A 713 61.06 32.77 11.67
C ASP A 713 60.90 32.03 10.34
N GLY A 714 61.18 30.72 10.36
CA GLY A 714 60.93 29.84 9.23
C GLY A 714 62.00 29.87 8.13
N PHE A 715 63.23 30.34 8.42
CA PHE A 715 64.35 30.18 7.48
C PHE A 715 64.89 28.75 7.58
N PRO A 716 65.23 28.08 6.47
CA PRO A 716 65.95 26.80 6.49
C PRO A 716 67.22 26.89 7.35
N THR A 717 67.51 25.84 8.12
CA THR A 717 68.75 25.77 8.90
C THR A 717 69.98 25.90 8.00
N GLY A 718 70.98 26.66 8.45
CA GLY A 718 72.17 27.00 7.67
C GLY A 718 72.07 28.31 6.86
N THR A 719 70.87 28.87 6.65
CA THR A 719 70.67 30.19 5.99
C THR A 719 71.56 31.28 6.61
N THR A 720 72.22 32.10 5.80
CA THR A 720 73.03 33.25 6.26
C THR A 720 72.24 34.55 6.13
N CYS A 721 72.07 35.28 7.23
CA CYS A 721 71.32 36.54 7.32
C CYS A 721 72.15 37.73 7.82
N SER A 722 71.70 38.96 7.58
CA SER A 722 72.30 40.22 8.07
C SER A 722 71.27 41.34 8.26
N VAL A 723 71.60 42.38 9.04
CA VAL A 723 70.71 43.48 9.46
C VAL A 723 71.42 44.84 9.37
N ALA A 724 70.69 45.89 8.96
CA ALA A 724 71.13 47.29 8.94
C ALA A 724 70.02 48.25 9.43
N GLU A 725 70.37 49.47 9.87
CA GLU A 725 69.47 50.54 10.35
C GLU A 725 69.57 51.79 9.45
N ASP A 726 68.45 52.46 9.21
CA ASP A 726 68.37 53.76 8.52
C ASP A 726 68.64 54.92 9.50
N THR A 727 69.25 56.02 9.04
CA THR A 727 69.58 57.15 9.94
C THR A 727 68.32 57.93 10.38
N PRO A 728 67.96 57.97 11.68
CA PRO A 728 66.76 58.65 12.16
C PRO A 728 66.91 60.17 12.26
N THR A 729 65.80 60.88 12.12
CA THR A 729 65.69 62.36 12.15
C THR A 729 64.43 62.78 12.88
N ASP A 730 64.51 63.80 13.74
CA ASP A 730 63.42 64.23 14.63
C ASP A 730 63.14 65.73 14.45
N ASP A 731 61.87 66.14 14.41
CA ASP A 731 61.52 67.56 14.36
C ASP A 731 61.70 68.24 15.72
N ASN A 732 61.68 67.47 16.82
CA ASN A 732 61.87 67.98 18.18
C ASN A 732 63.34 67.95 18.64
N GLY A 733 64.29 67.40 17.86
CA GLY A 733 65.65 67.14 18.35
C GLY A 733 66.62 66.38 17.42
N THR A 734 67.50 65.55 18.00
CA THR A 734 68.61 64.88 17.26
C THR A 734 68.94 63.48 17.79
N TRP A 735 69.49 62.60 16.93
CA TRP A 735 69.73 61.17 17.22
C TRP A 735 71.17 60.65 16.93
N THR A 736 71.50 59.46 17.45
CA THR A 736 72.72 58.65 17.19
C THR A 736 72.39 57.13 17.16
N SER A 737 73.24 56.22 16.64
CA SER A 737 72.91 54.78 16.40
C SER A 737 74.02 53.74 16.66
N SER A 738 73.67 52.45 16.88
CA SER A 738 74.58 51.27 16.88
C SER A 738 73.88 49.89 16.73
N ILE A 739 74.58 48.84 16.27
CA ILE A 739 74.07 47.45 16.04
C ILE A 739 75.02 46.38 16.62
N ASP A 740 74.48 45.33 17.27
CA ASP A 740 75.21 44.17 17.81
C ASP A 740 74.40 42.85 17.71
N PRO A 741 74.94 41.71 17.21
CA PRO A 741 76.26 41.56 16.60
C PRO A 741 76.33 42.21 15.21
N SER A 742 77.53 42.69 14.85
CA SER A 742 77.78 43.30 13.55
C SER A 742 78.21 42.27 12.50
N GLY A 743 77.64 42.39 11.29
CA GLY A 743 77.93 41.50 10.16
C GLY A 743 76.95 40.32 10.00
N PRO A 744 77.20 39.42 9.04
CA PRO A 744 76.33 38.29 8.76
C PRO A 744 76.41 37.18 9.82
N PHE A 745 75.34 36.39 9.94
CA PHE A 745 75.21 35.27 10.88
C PHE A 745 74.37 34.15 10.27
N THR A 746 74.63 32.91 10.66
CA THR A 746 73.86 31.73 10.22
C THR A 746 72.69 31.43 11.15
N ILE A 747 71.59 30.95 10.57
CA ILE A 747 70.41 30.44 11.26
C ILE A 747 70.65 29.00 11.72
N THR A 748 70.35 28.73 12.98
CA THR A 748 70.31 27.38 13.58
C THR A 748 68.87 27.01 13.91
N GLU A 749 68.60 25.72 14.09
CA GLU A 749 67.27 25.20 14.45
C GLU A 749 66.73 25.89 15.72
N GLY A 750 65.44 26.23 15.72
CA GLY A 750 64.75 26.85 16.86
C GLY A 750 63.76 27.94 16.45
N ASP A 751 63.47 28.87 17.38
CA ASP A 751 62.67 30.07 17.12
C ASP A 751 63.55 31.33 16.98
N ALA A 752 62.95 32.45 16.60
CA ALA A 752 63.62 33.73 16.47
C ALA A 752 64.25 34.27 17.76
N SER A 753 63.98 33.70 18.94
CA SER A 753 64.66 34.08 20.19
C SER A 753 66.06 33.45 20.30
N ALA A 754 66.34 32.36 19.57
CA ALA A 754 67.65 31.69 19.56
C ALA A 754 68.78 32.60 19.04
N ARG A 755 68.46 33.59 18.18
CA ARG A 755 69.41 34.57 17.64
C ARG A 755 68.85 35.98 17.75
N VAL A 756 69.48 36.86 18.53
CA VAL A 756 69.03 38.26 18.69
C VAL A 756 70.08 39.23 18.14
N VAL A 757 69.62 40.23 17.38
CA VAL A 757 70.39 41.38 16.90
C VAL A 757 69.79 42.65 17.49
N THR A 758 70.54 43.40 18.30
CA THR A 758 70.07 44.60 19.01
C THR A 758 70.56 45.87 18.33
N VAL A 759 69.68 46.88 18.25
CA VAL A 759 69.89 48.16 17.57
C VAL A 759 69.50 49.32 18.49
N THR A 760 70.34 50.34 18.70
CA THR A 760 70.22 51.33 19.82
C THR A 760 70.33 52.81 19.42
N ASN A 761 69.50 53.74 19.96
CA ASN A 761 69.57 55.22 19.72
C ASN A 761 69.41 56.13 20.98
N THR A 762 69.65 57.47 20.87
CA THR A 762 69.61 58.49 21.97
C THR A 762 69.16 59.96 21.56
N PHE A 763 68.37 60.73 22.36
CA PHE A 763 67.63 62.01 22.00
C PHE A 763 67.68 63.31 22.96
N THR A 764 67.18 64.53 22.53
CA THR A 764 67.15 65.92 23.21
C THR A 764 66.06 66.97 22.67
N HIS A 765 65.46 67.98 23.43
CA HIS A 765 64.16 68.77 23.15
C HIS A 765 64.06 70.39 23.20
N ALA A 766 62.87 71.08 22.95
CA ALA A 766 62.58 72.60 22.78
C ALA A 766 61.26 73.32 23.40
N VAL A 767 60.91 74.66 23.21
CA VAL A 767 59.92 75.59 23.99
C VAL A 767 59.12 76.87 23.36
N GLY A 768 57.96 77.44 23.91
CA GLY A 768 57.03 78.61 23.45
C GLY A 768 55.89 79.33 24.39
N GLY A 769 54.81 80.07 23.91
CA GLY A 769 53.68 80.79 24.71
C GLY A 769 52.30 81.35 24.04
N PHE A 770 51.25 81.93 24.75
CA PHE A 770 49.85 82.38 24.23
C PHE A 770 48.96 83.57 24.88
N SER A 771 47.70 83.89 24.39
CA SER A 771 46.68 84.90 24.91
C SER A 771 45.12 84.75 24.55
N ILE A 772 44.13 85.58 25.05
CA ILE A 772 42.60 85.42 25.00
C ILE A 772 41.73 86.75 24.85
N VAL A 773 40.50 86.75 24.24
CA VAL A 773 39.55 87.90 23.89
C VAL A 773 38.00 87.53 23.86
N LYS A 774 37.00 88.47 23.81
CA LYS A 774 35.48 88.24 23.81
C LYS A 774 34.59 89.12 22.86
N THR A 775 33.39 88.66 22.39
CA THR A 775 32.39 89.28 21.45
C THR A 775 30.92 88.70 21.56
N VAL A 776 29.83 89.29 20.98
CA VAL A 776 28.40 88.78 20.93
C VAL A 776 27.58 89.14 19.64
N THR A 777 26.58 88.33 19.19
CA THR A 777 25.62 88.58 18.05
C THR A 777 24.22 87.88 18.25
N GLY A 778 23.23 87.99 17.32
CA GLY A 778 21.96 87.20 17.36
C GLY A 778 20.76 87.70 16.53
N ASP A 779 19.67 86.92 16.48
CA ASP A 779 18.29 87.37 16.17
C ASP A 779 17.73 88.23 17.34
N ASP A 780 16.78 89.13 17.06
CA ASP A 780 16.12 89.96 18.08
C ASP A 780 15.16 89.13 18.97
N GLY A 781 15.27 89.28 20.30
CA GLY A 781 14.32 88.72 21.28
C GLY A 781 14.92 88.07 22.54
N ALA A 782 16.24 87.92 22.61
CA ALA A 782 16.93 87.21 23.70
C ALA A 782 17.19 88.07 24.97
N SER A 783 17.64 87.41 26.06
CA SER A 783 17.60 87.97 27.44
C SER A 783 18.90 88.00 28.26
N THR A 784 20.04 87.47 27.77
CA THR A 784 21.30 87.27 28.53
C THR A 784 22.47 88.17 28.05
N THR A 785 23.40 88.60 28.95
CA THR A 785 24.38 89.69 28.63
C THR A 785 25.83 89.60 29.16
N THR A 786 26.30 88.58 29.91
CA THR A 786 27.66 88.60 30.53
C THR A 786 28.28 87.20 30.69
N PHE A 787 29.62 87.06 30.61
CA PHE A 787 30.29 85.79 30.34
C PHE A 787 31.59 85.52 31.16
N THR A 788 31.91 84.24 31.38
CA THR A 788 33.00 83.74 32.25
C THR A 788 33.66 82.48 31.72
N GLY A 789 34.87 82.15 32.18
CA GLY A 789 35.60 80.98 31.69
C GLY A 789 36.92 80.58 32.37
N ARG A 790 37.59 79.58 31.79
CA ARG A 790 38.84 78.94 32.28
C ARG A 790 39.89 78.80 31.17
N TRP A 791 41.15 78.60 31.54
CA TRP A 791 42.21 78.06 30.69
C TRP A 791 43.03 76.94 31.39
N THR A 792 43.61 76.05 30.59
CA THR A 792 44.39 74.86 31.02
C THR A 792 45.48 74.53 29.99
N CYS A 793 46.60 73.94 30.39
CA CYS A 793 47.64 73.39 29.50
C CYS A 793 48.03 71.96 29.90
N ASP A 794 48.47 71.13 28.94
CA ASP A 794 48.79 69.72 29.14
C ASP A 794 50.19 69.47 29.76
N ALA A 795 51.15 70.36 29.47
CA ALA A 795 52.45 70.44 30.11
C ALA A 795 52.57 71.71 30.98
N ALA A 796 53.50 71.66 31.93
CA ALA A 796 53.88 72.82 32.72
C ALA A 796 54.80 73.77 31.92
N ASP A 797 54.71 75.06 32.21
CA ASP A 797 55.75 76.02 31.81
C ASP A 797 57.08 75.76 32.54
N ALA A 798 58.11 76.51 32.16
CA ALA A 798 59.42 76.50 32.81
C ALA A 798 59.40 77.04 34.27
N GLN A 799 58.24 77.39 34.83
CA GLN A 799 58.03 77.80 36.22
C GLN A 799 57.30 76.70 37.03
N GLY A 800 56.48 75.88 36.37
CA GLY A 800 55.73 74.74 36.92
C GLY A 800 54.20 74.82 36.75
N ASP A 801 53.66 75.88 36.14
CA ASP A 801 52.21 76.16 36.10
C ASP A 801 51.53 75.66 34.82
N SER A 802 50.22 75.36 34.92
CA SER A 802 49.43 74.69 33.86
C SER A 802 47.92 75.00 33.86
N SER A 803 47.38 75.94 34.65
CA SER A 803 45.95 76.34 34.56
C SER A 803 45.59 77.67 35.24
N GLY A 804 44.46 78.28 34.85
CA GLY A 804 43.92 79.52 35.43
C GLY A 804 42.51 79.89 34.95
N THR A 805 42.01 81.10 35.26
CA THR A 805 40.62 81.54 34.96
C THR A 805 40.51 82.93 34.34
N TRP A 806 39.36 83.25 33.71
CA TRP A 806 39.06 84.55 33.09
C TRP A 806 37.56 84.93 33.18
N SER A 807 37.25 86.21 32.96
CA SER A 807 35.89 86.76 32.90
C SER A 807 35.87 88.04 32.06
N LEU A 808 34.91 88.19 31.14
CA LEU A 808 34.89 89.28 30.16
C LEU A 808 33.46 89.71 29.78
N GLU A 809 33.28 91.02 29.60
CA GLU A 809 32.19 91.60 28.81
C GLU A 809 32.58 91.65 27.32
N ASP A 810 31.68 92.15 26.46
CA ASP A 810 31.89 92.33 25.02
C ASP A 810 33.13 93.24 24.74
N GLY A 811 34.30 92.64 24.46
CA GLY A 811 35.50 93.33 23.96
C GLY A 811 36.83 93.30 24.77
N GLY A 812 37.02 92.53 25.86
CA GLY A 812 38.28 92.55 26.68
C GLY A 812 39.38 91.51 26.33
N THR A 813 40.52 91.40 27.08
CA THR A 813 41.76 90.61 26.69
C THR A 813 42.75 90.20 27.84
N VAL A 814 43.54 89.08 27.75
CA VAL A 814 44.62 88.61 28.73
C VAL A 814 45.70 87.61 28.12
N ALA A 815 46.89 87.32 28.75
CA ALA A 815 48.03 86.52 28.16
C ALA A 815 49.02 85.73 29.13
N PHE A 816 49.79 84.73 28.62
CA PHE A 816 50.67 83.75 29.34
C PHE A 816 51.88 83.16 28.52
N ASP A 817 53.02 82.75 29.12
CA ASP A 817 54.28 82.30 28.44
C ASP A 817 54.97 81.08 29.10
N GLY A 818 55.78 80.28 28.36
CA GLY A 818 56.93 79.55 28.94
C GLY A 818 57.05 78.02 28.76
N PHE A 819 56.28 77.39 27.88
CA PHE A 819 56.05 75.93 27.83
C PHE A 819 56.97 75.17 26.84
N PRO A 820 57.08 73.83 26.87
CA PRO A 820 57.66 73.04 25.78
C PRO A 820 56.98 73.26 24.42
N THR A 821 57.72 73.17 23.30
CA THR A 821 57.12 73.15 21.96
C THR A 821 56.24 71.91 21.82
N GLY A 822 55.02 72.09 21.32
CA GLY A 822 54.03 71.02 21.26
C GLY A 822 53.11 70.93 22.48
N THR A 823 53.32 71.75 23.52
CA THR A 823 52.37 71.87 24.65
C THR A 823 51.02 72.35 24.12
N THR A 824 49.95 71.70 24.54
CA THR A 824 48.57 72.07 24.18
C THR A 824 47.96 72.89 25.31
N CYS A 825 47.33 74.02 24.99
CA CYS A 825 46.59 74.85 25.91
C CYS A 825 45.18 75.12 25.39
N SER A 826 44.20 75.31 26.29
CA SER A 826 42.79 75.43 25.92
C SER A 826 42.04 76.49 26.72
N VAL A 827 40.90 76.93 26.20
CA VAL A 827 40.05 78.00 26.75
C VAL A 827 38.57 77.60 26.68
N THR A 828 37.81 77.81 27.76
CA THR A 828 36.38 77.43 27.85
C THR A 828 35.51 78.59 28.34
N GLU A 829 34.27 78.69 27.86
CA GLU A 829 33.22 79.64 28.32
C GLU A 829 32.01 78.89 28.92
N ASP A 830 31.38 79.48 29.96
CA ASP A 830 30.15 78.98 30.58
C ASP A 830 28.89 79.28 29.72
N ARG A 831 27.92 78.35 29.63
CA ARG A 831 26.78 78.46 28.70
C ARG A 831 25.65 79.44 29.14
N PRO A 832 25.14 80.30 28.23
CA PRO A 832 23.89 81.05 28.42
C PRO A 832 22.62 80.22 28.08
N THR A 833 21.45 80.70 28.49
CA THR A 833 20.12 80.04 28.30
C THR A 833 19.01 81.06 28.04
N ASP A 834 17.94 80.66 27.35
CA ASP A 834 16.75 81.49 27.05
C ASP A 834 15.50 80.62 26.84
N ASP A 835 14.31 81.23 26.81
CA ASP A 835 13.01 80.55 26.69
C ASP A 835 12.36 80.69 25.29
N ASN A 836 12.64 81.77 24.55
CA ASN A 836 11.95 82.08 23.28
C ASN A 836 12.66 81.53 22.03
N GLY A 837 13.82 80.91 22.23
CA GLY A 837 14.76 80.48 21.20
C GLY A 837 16.04 79.95 21.84
N THR A 838 17.04 79.59 21.05
CA THR A 838 18.24 78.89 21.54
C THR A 838 19.51 79.69 21.33
N TRP A 839 20.32 79.87 22.38
CA TRP A 839 21.67 80.45 22.24
C TRP A 839 22.70 79.45 21.69
N SER A 840 23.61 79.95 20.85
CA SER A 840 24.88 79.29 20.50
C SER A 840 26.08 80.05 21.08
N SER A 841 27.24 79.38 21.18
CA SER A 841 28.53 80.00 21.51
C SER A 841 29.68 79.41 20.69
N SER A 842 30.77 80.15 20.52
CA SER A 842 32.01 79.70 19.87
C SER A 842 33.24 80.34 20.51
N ILE A 843 34.42 79.74 20.31
CA ILE A 843 35.74 80.19 20.80
C ILE A 843 36.69 80.11 19.60
N GLU A 844 37.58 81.07 19.32
CA GLU A 844 38.46 80.99 18.14
C GLU A 844 39.93 81.20 18.52
N PRO A 845 40.83 80.21 18.35
CA PRO A 845 40.58 78.84 17.90
C PRO A 845 39.67 78.04 18.85
N GLU A 846 38.85 77.12 18.32
CA GLU A 846 37.94 76.30 19.12
C GLU A 846 38.70 75.26 19.94
N GLY A 847 38.61 75.38 21.27
CA GLY A 847 39.17 74.42 22.22
C GLY A 847 40.68 74.57 22.42
N ASP A 848 41.43 73.60 21.90
CA ASP A 848 42.81 73.29 22.24
C ASP A 848 43.76 73.76 21.12
N PHE A 849 44.71 74.64 21.44
CA PHE A 849 45.72 75.19 20.54
C PHE A 849 47.13 74.88 21.04
N VAL A 850 48.07 74.71 20.11
CA VAL A 850 49.43 74.23 20.41
C VAL A 850 50.43 75.38 20.48
N ILE A 851 51.30 75.30 21.48
CA ILE A 851 52.41 76.22 21.72
C ILE A 851 53.57 75.93 20.76
N THR A 852 53.78 76.85 19.81
CA THR A 852 54.92 76.86 18.87
C THR A 852 56.11 77.66 19.42
N GLU A 853 57.31 77.43 18.87
CA GLU A 853 58.53 78.13 19.29
C GLU A 853 58.40 79.66 19.15
N GLY A 854 58.46 80.40 20.26
CA GLY A 854 58.14 81.84 20.26
C GLY A 854 57.70 82.40 21.61
N THR A 855 56.85 83.43 21.58
CA THR A 855 56.35 84.15 22.77
C THR A 855 54.84 84.45 22.70
N SER A 856 54.24 84.75 23.85
CA SER A 856 52.80 84.93 24.10
C SER A 856 52.06 85.87 23.15
N ALA A 857 52.72 86.92 22.66
CA ALA A 857 52.12 87.87 21.72
C ALA A 857 51.83 87.28 20.33
N THR A 858 52.25 86.05 20.06
CA THR A 858 52.14 85.39 18.74
C THR A 858 50.84 84.58 18.58
N GLN A 859 50.20 84.17 19.68
CA GLN A 859 49.00 83.32 19.68
C GLN A 859 47.87 83.96 20.49
N VAL A 860 46.65 84.02 19.94
CA VAL A 860 45.49 84.75 20.51
C VAL A 860 44.21 83.92 20.36
N VAL A 861 43.36 83.92 21.39
CA VAL A 861 42.03 83.28 21.42
C VAL A 861 40.91 84.34 21.47
N ARG A 862 39.69 84.05 20.99
CA ARG A 862 38.47 84.89 20.97
C ARG A 862 37.23 84.08 21.42
N VAL A 863 36.08 84.72 21.71
CA VAL A 863 34.84 84.03 22.17
C VAL A 863 33.56 84.79 21.71
N THR A 864 32.48 84.14 21.24
CA THR A 864 31.28 84.75 20.59
C THR A 864 29.92 84.00 20.83
N ASN A 865 28.72 84.58 20.59
CA ASN A 865 27.36 83.97 20.79
C ASN A 865 26.23 84.40 19.77
N THR A 866 25.09 83.66 19.58
CA THR A 866 23.97 83.86 18.57
C THR A 866 22.56 83.21 18.91
N PHE A 867 21.40 83.39 18.18
CA PHE A 867 19.95 83.05 18.59
C PHE A 867 18.85 82.75 17.43
N THR A 868 17.68 81.99 17.55
CA THR A 868 16.64 81.56 16.43
C THR A 868 15.19 80.86 16.78
N SER A 869 14.19 80.53 15.84
CA SER A 869 12.71 79.97 16.02
C SER A 869 11.89 79.04 14.91
N THR A 870 10.49 78.81 14.90
CA THR A 870 9.65 77.59 14.32
C THR A 870 8.09 77.70 13.76
N VAL A 871 7.37 76.68 13.08
CA VAL A 871 5.95 76.67 12.37
C VAL A 871 5.02 75.32 12.20
N GLY A 872 3.75 75.28 11.58
CA GLY A 872 2.67 74.14 11.40
C GLY A 872 1.44 74.13 10.30
N GLY A 873 0.33 73.27 10.30
CA GLY A 873 -0.82 73.10 9.24
C GLY A 873 -2.18 72.18 9.40
N PHE A 874 -3.15 71.99 8.39
CA PHE A 874 -4.56 71.28 8.42
C PHE A 874 -5.27 70.68 7.07
N GLN A 875 -6.52 70.04 7.00
CA GLN A 875 -7.24 69.32 5.81
C GLN A 875 -8.84 69.10 5.78
N VAL A 876 -9.54 68.59 4.69
CA VAL A 876 -11.05 68.41 4.49
C VAL A 876 -11.57 67.15 3.64
N SER A 877 -12.84 66.65 3.78
CA SER A 877 -13.51 65.55 2.99
C SER A 877 -15.08 65.55 2.82
N LYS A 878 -15.66 64.67 1.95
CA LYS A 878 -17.09 64.70 1.46
C LYS A 878 -17.87 63.35 1.48
N LEU A 879 -19.20 63.40 1.70
CA LEU A 879 -20.16 62.27 1.72
C LEU A 879 -21.55 62.62 1.14
N VAL A 880 -22.31 61.62 0.66
CA VAL A 880 -23.65 61.76 0.02
C VAL A 880 -24.59 60.60 0.40
N ARG A 881 -25.92 60.84 0.47
CA ARG A 881 -27.00 59.88 0.81
C ARG A 881 -28.32 60.26 0.11
N GLY A 882 -29.40 59.47 0.22
CA GLY A 882 -30.76 59.87 -0.22
C GLY A 882 -31.57 58.74 -0.86
N ASP A 883 -32.66 59.12 -1.53
CA ASP A 883 -33.34 58.27 -2.53
C ASP A 883 -32.45 58.04 -3.76
N ASP A 884 -32.65 56.93 -4.47
CA ASP A 884 -32.01 56.69 -5.77
C ASP A 884 -32.71 57.47 -6.91
N GLY A 885 -31.94 57.99 -7.87
CA GLY A 885 -32.45 58.61 -9.09
C GLY A 885 -32.03 60.06 -9.37
N ALA A 886 -31.18 60.65 -8.53
CA ALA A 886 -30.64 62.00 -8.71
C ALA A 886 -29.87 62.20 -10.03
N SER A 887 -29.74 63.45 -10.49
CA SER A 887 -29.04 63.79 -11.74
C SER A 887 -27.71 64.55 -11.56
N VAL A 888 -27.34 64.90 -10.32
CA VAL A 888 -26.10 65.63 -9.97
C VAL A 888 -25.19 64.82 -9.03
N ASP A 889 -23.88 64.81 -9.30
CA ASP A 889 -22.88 63.95 -8.64
C ASP A 889 -21.62 64.68 -8.08
N THR A 890 -21.60 66.02 -8.05
CA THR A 890 -20.46 66.87 -7.61
C THR A 890 -20.85 68.00 -6.65
N PHE A 891 -19.96 68.38 -5.72
CA PHE A 891 -20.21 69.38 -4.66
C PHE A 891 -18.96 70.25 -4.34
N THR A 892 -19.12 71.50 -3.89
CA THR A 892 -18.03 72.49 -3.69
C THR A 892 -17.97 73.04 -2.25
N ILE A 893 -16.75 73.29 -1.72
CA ILE A 893 -16.48 73.68 -0.32
C ILE A 893 -15.38 74.76 -0.25
N ASP A 894 -15.53 75.78 0.60
CA ASP A 894 -14.65 76.97 0.76
C ASP A 894 -14.04 77.08 2.18
N TRP A 895 -12.88 77.77 2.35
CA TRP A 895 -12.19 77.95 3.65
C TRP A 895 -11.36 79.27 3.80
N SER A 896 -10.99 79.66 5.04
CA SER A 896 -10.14 80.84 5.34
C SER A 896 -9.36 80.78 6.69
N CYS A 897 -8.21 81.46 6.82
CA CYS A 897 -7.26 81.43 7.97
C CYS A 897 -6.64 82.79 8.36
N ASP A 898 -6.37 83.02 9.65
CA ASP A 898 -5.92 84.29 10.27
C ASP A 898 -4.69 84.08 11.20
N GLN A 899 -3.60 84.85 11.00
CA GLN A 899 -2.29 84.64 11.65
C GLN A 899 -1.97 85.68 12.76
N PRO A 900 -1.36 85.27 13.90
CA PRO A 900 -0.81 86.22 14.86
C PRO A 900 0.43 86.92 14.28
N ASN A 901 0.43 88.26 14.29
CA ASN A 901 1.54 89.14 13.87
C ASN A 901 1.82 89.23 12.35
N ALA A 902 0.85 88.91 11.49
CA ALA A 902 0.90 89.24 10.06
C ALA A 902 -0.46 89.81 9.59
N ASP A 903 -0.43 90.94 8.88
CA ASP A 903 -1.61 91.79 8.59
C ASP A 903 -2.61 91.22 7.55
N GLY A 904 -2.64 89.90 7.31
CA GLY A 904 -3.33 89.30 6.16
C GLY A 904 -3.99 87.95 6.42
N ARG A 905 -5.29 87.86 6.14
CA ARG A 905 -6.09 86.63 6.14
C ARG A 905 -5.98 85.88 4.80
N SER A 906 -5.85 84.56 4.85
CA SER A 906 -5.75 83.65 3.69
C SER A 906 -7.07 82.90 3.42
N SER A 907 -7.31 82.38 2.21
CA SER A 907 -8.55 81.64 1.84
C SER A 907 -8.44 80.84 0.54
N GLY A 908 -9.27 79.81 0.37
CA GLY A 908 -9.33 78.94 -0.83
C GLY A 908 -10.60 78.08 -0.91
N SER A 909 -10.67 77.16 -1.88
CA SER A 909 -11.82 76.25 -2.08
C SER A 909 -11.45 74.94 -2.81
N VAL A 910 -12.35 73.95 -2.78
CA VAL A 910 -12.21 72.61 -3.39
C VAL A 910 -13.56 72.08 -3.89
N THR A 911 -13.57 71.17 -4.87
CA THR A 911 -14.78 70.48 -5.39
C THR A 911 -14.54 68.98 -5.38
N LEU A 912 -15.54 68.21 -4.95
CA LEU A 912 -15.45 66.79 -4.58
C LEU A 912 -16.71 66.02 -5.03
N HIS A 913 -16.56 64.76 -5.43
CA HIS A 913 -17.66 63.82 -5.64
C HIS A 913 -18.10 63.15 -4.32
N ALA A 914 -19.06 62.22 -4.42
CA ALA A 914 -19.54 61.40 -3.32
C ALA A 914 -18.47 60.42 -2.79
N GLY A 915 -17.73 60.84 -1.74
CA GLY A 915 -16.76 60.01 -1.02
C GLY A 915 -15.31 60.48 -1.07
N ASP A 916 -15.02 61.59 -1.74
CA ASP A 916 -13.65 62.10 -1.93
C ASP A 916 -13.10 62.87 -0.69
N GLU A 917 -11.77 62.98 -0.61
CA GLU A 917 -11.05 63.84 0.34
C GLU A 917 -10.12 64.84 -0.41
N SER A 918 -9.78 65.97 0.21
CA SER A 918 -8.91 67.01 -0.37
C SER A 918 -7.45 66.89 0.08
N ASP A 919 -6.51 67.52 -0.65
CA ASP A 919 -5.12 67.67 -0.20
C ASP A 919 -4.99 68.56 1.07
N PRO A 920 -3.90 68.41 1.87
CA PRO A 920 -3.60 69.27 3.02
C PRO A 920 -3.18 70.73 2.73
N ILE A 921 -3.36 71.59 3.72
CA ILE A 921 -3.16 73.05 3.69
C ILE A 921 -2.23 73.47 4.86
N THR A 922 -1.01 73.93 4.59
CA THR A 922 0.04 74.10 5.62
C THR A 922 0.86 75.40 5.48
N GLY A 923 1.62 75.78 6.53
CA GLY A 923 2.65 76.83 6.44
C GLY A 923 2.54 78.00 7.44
N PHE A 924 2.01 77.78 8.65
CA PHE A 924 1.61 78.86 9.56
C PHE A 924 2.40 78.84 10.89
N PRO A 925 2.83 79.98 11.47
CA PRO A 925 3.40 80.01 12.81
C PRO A 925 2.48 79.44 13.88
N VAL A 926 3.08 78.87 14.93
CA VAL A 926 2.38 78.25 16.06
C VAL A 926 1.38 79.24 16.69
N GLY A 927 0.09 78.89 16.71
CA GLY A 927 -0.99 79.73 17.26
C GLY A 927 -1.99 80.34 16.24
N THR A 928 -1.97 79.93 14.97
CA THR A 928 -2.84 80.43 13.86
C THR A 928 -4.26 79.78 13.86
N THR A 929 -5.32 80.38 13.28
CA THR A 929 -6.73 79.85 13.32
C THR A 929 -7.53 79.99 11.99
N CYS A 930 -8.47 79.07 11.66
CA CYS A 930 -9.18 78.93 10.36
C CYS A 930 -10.70 78.56 10.42
N THR A 931 -11.44 78.58 9.28
CA THR A 931 -12.92 78.41 9.11
C THR A 931 -13.35 77.79 7.73
N ILE A 932 -14.51 77.08 7.60
CA ILE A 932 -14.98 76.30 6.40
C ILE A 932 -16.52 76.42 6.07
N THR A 933 -16.97 76.38 4.79
CA THR A 933 -18.41 76.45 4.31
C THR A 933 -18.73 75.73 2.96
N GLU A 934 -20.01 75.47 2.59
CA GLU A 934 -20.49 74.89 1.28
C GLU A 934 -21.75 75.63 0.71
N PRO A 935 -21.92 75.78 -0.63
CA PRO A 935 -23.13 76.29 -1.30
C PRO A 935 -24.26 75.26 -1.57
N ALA A 936 -25.41 75.72 -2.10
CA ALA A 936 -26.57 74.87 -2.44
C ALA A 936 -26.54 74.31 -3.89
N VAL A 937 -27.32 73.25 -4.14
CA VAL A 937 -27.39 72.48 -5.40
C VAL A 937 -28.84 72.39 -5.91
N ASP A 938 -29.02 72.33 -7.23
CA ASP A 938 -30.30 72.39 -7.96
C ASP A 938 -30.38 71.19 -8.94
N ASP A 939 -31.50 70.44 -8.95
CA ASP A 939 -31.63 69.14 -9.65
C ASP A 939 -33.07 68.96 -10.18
N PRO A 940 -33.31 68.64 -11.48
CA PRO A 940 -34.66 68.46 -12.01
C PRO A 940 -35.42 67.23 -11.50
N SER A 941 -34.75 66.28 -10.84
CA SER A 941 -35.32 64.99 -10.43
C SER A 941 -35.75 64.92 -8.95
N GLY A 942 -35.43 65.95 -8.16
CA GLY A 942 -35.63 65.96 -6.71
C GLY A 942 -34.94 67.15 -6.02
N THR A 943 -34.63 67.06 -4.72
CA THR A 943 -34.04 68.18 -3.97
C THR A 943 -32.91 67.77 -3.02
N TRP A 944 -31.93 68.65 -2.82
CA TRP A 944 -30.69 68.43 -2.05
C TRP A 944 -30.56 69.29 -0.77
N ALA A 945 -29.91 68.75 0.28
CA ALA A 945 -29.51 69.49 1.50
C ALA A 945 -28.11 69.06 2.02
N ALA A 946 -27.41 69.90 2.79
CA ALA A 946 -25.98 69.75 3.18
C ALA A 946 -25.69 70.01 4.68
N THR A 947 -24.55 69.52 5.22
CA THR A 947 -24.05 69.76 6.61
C THR A 947 -22.52 69.56 6.74
N ILE A 948 -21.84 70.33 7.60
CA ILE A 948 -20.36 70.35 7.80
C ILE A 948 -19.98 70.11 9.26
N THR A 949 -18.87 69.42 9.57
CA THR A 949 -18.30 69.31 10.93
C THR A 949 -16.79 69.00 10.93
N PRO A 950 -15.95 69.66 11.77
CA PRO A 950 -16.18 70.95 12.45
C PRO A 950 -16.02 72.14 11.50
N ALA A 951 -16.50 73.33 11.89
CA ALA A 951 -16.47 74.51 11.03
C ALA A 951 -15.22 75.41 11.20
N THR A 952 -14.37 75.16 12.21
CA THR A 952 -13.19 75.98 12.55
C THR A 952 -12.07 75.15 13.22
N VAL A 953 -10.81 75.62 13.12
CA VAL A 953 -9.60 74.89 13.61
C VAL A 953 -8.42 75.82 13.96
N THR A 954 -7.49 75.40 14.82
CA THR A 954 -6.31 76.17 15.27
C THR A 954 -5.01 75.35 15.15
N ILE A 955 -3.90 75.99 14.77
CA ILE A 955 -2.61 75.38 14.44
C ILE A 955 -1.70 75.28 15.67
N GLY A 956 -1.39 74.04 16.08
CA GLY A 956 -0.46 73.71 17.17
C GLY A 956 1.01 73.67 16.77
N SER A 957 1.86 73.23 17.69
CA SER A 957 3.33 73.15 17.56
C SER A 957 3.89 71.77 17.21
N GLU A 958 3.05 70.78 16.96
CA GLU A 958 3.47 69.40 16.73
C GLU A 958 3.43 69.00 15.25
N GLY A 959 4.13 67.91 14.92
CA GLY A 959 4.57 67.59 13.56
C GLY A 959 3.45 67.34 12.55
N THR A 960 3.83 67.36 11.26
CA THR A 960 2.96 67.31 10.06
C THR A 960 2.18 66.00 9.84
N SER A 961 1.87 65.24 10.88
CA SER A 961 1.21 63.92 10.83
C SER A 961 -0.19 63.90 11.42
N GLU A 962 -0.54 64.77 12.37
CA GLU A 962 -1.93 65.00 12.79
C GLU A 962 -2.48 66.28 12.17
N ILE A 963 -2.74 66.19 10.88
CA ILE A 963 -3.34 67.25 10.07
C ILE A 963 -4.85 67.28 10.39
N ALA A 964 -5.30 68.36 11.03
CA ALA A 964 -6.67 68.43 11.54
C ALA A 964 -7.72 68.44 10.42
N ALA A 965 -8.68 67.49 10.47
CA ALA A 965 -9.60 67.16 9.40
C ALA A 965 -11.05 67.67 9.60
N VAL A 966 -11.80 67.79 8.51
CA VAL A 966 -13.17 68.31 8.43
C VAL A 966 -14.00 67.50 7.44
N THR A 967 -15.26 67.17 7.73
CA THR A 967 -16.11 66.35 6.84
C THR A 967 -17.45 67.03 6.52
N VAL A 968 -17.96 66.79 5.32
CA VAL A 968 -19.14 67.46 4.73
C VAL A 968 -20.11 66.43 4.12
N THR A 969 -21.43 66.54 4.32
CA THR A 969 -22.41 65.49 3.93
C THR A 969 -23.70 66.05 3.31
N ASN A 970 -24.17 65.49 2.18
CA ASN A 970 -25.41 65.91 1.48
C ASN A 970 -26.47 64.79 1.35
N THR A 971 -27.74 65.12 1.10
CA THR A 971 -28.88 64.15 1.01
C THR A 971 -30.00 64.54 0.02
N PHE A 972 -30.62 63.56 -0.68
CA PHE A 972 -31.60 63.71 -1.79
C PHE A 972 -32.99 63.02 -1.59
N THR A 973 -34.03 63.41 -2.37
CA THR A 973 -35.43 62.85 -2.36
C THR A 973 -36.18 63.08 -3.70
N ALA A 974 -37.07 62.18 -4.18
CA ALA A 974 -37.65 62.15 -5.57
C ALA A 974 -39.22 62.19 -5.75
N SER A 975 -39.72 62.29 -7.02
CA SER A 975 -41.14 62.59 -7.44
C SER A 975 -41.95 61.48 -8.19
N ARG A 976 -43.31 61.59 -8.32
CA ARG A 976 -44.28 60.53 -8.79
C ARG A 976 -45.57 60.99 -9.55
N GLY A 977 -46.30 60.09 -10.27
CA GLY A 977 -47.58 60.34 -11.00
C GLY A 977 -48.44 59.10 -11.46
N GLY A 978 -49.32 59.20 -12.49
CA GLY A 978 -50.29 58.13 -12.91
C GLY A 978 -50.86 58.07 -14.37
N PHE A 979 -51.91 57.24 -14.62
CA PHE A 979 -52.68 57.10 -15.91
C PHE A 979 -54.12 56.51 -15.76
N THR A 980 -54.94 56.47 -16.84
CA THR A 980 -56.39 56.09 -16.86
C THR A 980 -56.82 55.19 -18.04
N ILE A 981 -57.88 54.39 -17.88
CA ILE A 981 -58.50 53.48 -18.88
C ILE A 981 -60.03 53.76 -19.02
N GLN A 982 -60.61 53.63 -20.22
CA GLN A 982 -62.02 53.86 -20.57
C GLN A 982 -62.62 52.74 -21.45
N LYS A 983 -63.92 52.44 -21.29
CA LYS A 983 -64.68 51.44 -22.09
C LYS A 983 -65.80 52.08 -22.93
N GLU A 984 -65.96 51.60 -24.17
CA GLU A 984 -67.07 51.95 -25.09
C GLU A 984 -67.63 50.68 -25.80
N VAL A 985 -68.91 50.73 -26.21
CA VAL A 985 -69.64 49.66 -26.89
C VAL A 985 -70.54 50.22 -28.02
N THR A 986 -70.63 49.50 -29.14
CA THR A 986 -71.33 49.95 -30.36
C THR A 986 -72.05 48.79 -31.10
N GLY A 987 -72.87 49.09 -32.12
CA GLY A 987 -73.45 48.08 -33.03
C GLY A 987 -74.98 47.96 -32.99
N ASP A 988 -75.49 46.80 -33.41
CA ASP A 988 -76.93 46.48 -33.42
C ASP A 988 -77.51 46.36 -32.00
N PRO A 989 -78.76 46.79 -31.76
CA PRO A 989 -79.40 46.67 -30.45
C PRO A 989 -79.95 45.25 -30.21
N GLY A 990 -79.39 44.54 -29.22
CA GLY A 990 -79.92 43.24 -28.80
C GLY A 990 -78.99 42.35 -27.96
N ALA A 991 -77.72 42.71 -27.80
CA ALA A 991 -76.74 41.94 -27.02
C ALA A 991 -77.18 41.65 -25.57
N SER A 992 -76.72 40.53 -25.04
CA SER A 992 -76.93 40.08 -23.65
C SER A 992 -75.71 40.31 -22.75
N THR A 993 -74.50 40.38 -23.32
CA THR A 993 -73.25 40.69 -22.62
C THR A 993 -73.04 42.20 -22.52
N THR A 994 -72.90 42.73 -21.30
CA THR A 994 -72.85 44.18 -21.02
C THR A 994 -71.68 44.63 -20.12
N SER A 995 -70.77 43.72 -19.76
CA SER A 995 -69.60 44.00 -18.93
C SER A 995 -68.37 43.24 -19.43
N PHE A 996 -67.21 43.90 -19.35
CA PHE A 996 -65.97 43.54 -20.02
C PHE A 996 -64.81 43.59 -19.02
N ALA A 997 -63.74 42.84 -19.27
CA ALA A 997 -62.56 42.78 -18.41
C ALA A 997 -61.31 43.22 -19.17
N ILE A 998 -60.52 44.10 -18.57
CA ILE A 998 -59.37 44.76 -19.20
C ILE A 998 -58.16 44.65 -18.27
N ASP A 999 -57.03 44.19 -18.78
CA ASP A 999 -55.77 44.02 -18.05
C ASP A 999 -54.76 45.13 -18.37
N TRP A 1000 -53.91 45.47 -17.41
CA TRP A 1000 -52.82 46.44 -17.56
C TRP A 1000 -51.53 46.02 -16.84
N ARG A 1001 -50.37 46.49 -17.31
CA ARG A 1001 -49.04 46.25 -16.69
C ARG A 1001 -48.04 47.38 -16.95
N CYS A 1002 -47.20 47.68 -15.96
CA CYS A 1002 -46.20 48.74 -15.93
C CYS A 1002 -44.76 48.21 -15.78
N SER A 1003 -43.77 49.06 -16.05
CA SER A 1003 -42.34 48.73 -15.99
C SER A 1003 -41.69 48.92 -14.61
N ALA A 1004 -42.38 49.55 -13.68
CA ALA A 1004 -41.99 49.74 -12.28
C ALA A 1004 -43.25 49.68 -11.40
N ALA A 1005 -43.08 49.45 -10.09
CA ALA A 1005 -44.19 49.38 -9.14
C ALA A 1005 -44.72 50.77 -8.77
N ASN A 1006 -46.01 50.84 -8.43
CA ASN A 1006 -46.62 52.06 -7.88
C ASN A 1006 -46.27 52.27 -6.39
N ALA A 1007 -46.97 53.18 -5.71
CA ALA A 1007 -46.76 53.46 -4.29
C ALA A 1007 -47.29 52.35 -3.36
N ASP A 1008 -48.25 51.55 -3.82
CA ASP A 1008 -48.86 50.44 -3.07
C ASP A 1008 -48.10 49.11 -3.27
N GLY A 1009 -47.26 49.03 -4.31
CA GLY A 1009 -46.36 47.91 -4.61
C GLY A 1009 -46.69 47.11 -5.88
N ASP A 1010 -47.79 47.42 -6.56
CA ASP A 1010 -48.27 46.69 -7.73
C ASP A 1010 -47.59 47.15 -9.04
N ASP A 1011 -47.30 46.19 -9.93
CA ASP A 1011 -46.82 46.44 -11.30
C ASP A 1011 -47.88 46.12 -12.38
N SER A 1012 -49.00 45.48 -12.03
CA SER A 1012 -50.02 45.00 -12.98
C SER A 1012 -51.37 44.72 -12.31
N GLY A 1013 -52.46 44.69 -13.10
CA GLY A 1013 -53.80 44.41 -12.57
C GLY A 1013 -54.91 44.35 -13.62
N THR A 1014 -56.13 44.04 -13.17
CA THR A 1014 -57.33 43.89 -14.01
C THR A 1014 -58.45 44.80 -13.53
N VAL A 1015 -59.18 45.44 -14.45
CA VAL A 1015 -60.43 46.18 -14.18
C VAL A 1015 -61.62 45.53 -14.90
N ARG A 1016 -62.83 45.69 -14.37
CA ARG A 1016 -64.08 45.35 -15.07
C ARG A 1016 -64.95 46.58 -15.24
N LEU A 1017 -65.35 46.84 -16.48
CA LEU A 1017 -66.07 48.05 -16.91
C LEU A 1017 -67.32 47.66 -17.71
N THR A 1018 -68.33 48.53 -17.72
CA THR A 1018 -69.48 48.49 -18.63
C THR A 1018 -69.37 49.62 -19.66
N ASP A 1019 -70.34 49.74 -20.58
CA ASP A 1019 -70.32 50.77 -21.62
C ASP A 1019 -70.32 52.20 -21.01
N GLY A 1020 -69.27 52.97 -21.28
CA GLY A 1020 -69.06 54.33 -20.80
C GLY A 1020 -68.24 54.47 -19.50
N ASP A 1021 -67.87 53.38 -18.82
CA ASP A 1021 -67.12 53.44 -17.56
C ASP A 1021 -65.61 53.73 -17.75
N THR A 1022 -64.96 54.17 -16.67
CA THR A 1022 -63.51 54.50 -16.61
C THR A 1022 -62.86 54.06 -15.28
N ALA A 1023 -61.54 53.82 -15.29
CA ALA A 1023 -60.74 53.55 -14.08
C ALA A 1023 -59.33 54.17 -14.16
N THR A 1024 -58.79 54.68 -13.05
CA THR A 1024 -57.51 55.41 -12.96
C THR A 1024 -56.55 54.72 -11.98
N ILE A 1025 -55.25 54.70 -12.31
CA ILE A 1025 -54.17 54.06 -11.55
C ILE A 1025 -53.01 55.05 -11.38
N THR A 1026 -52.49 55.21 -10.15
CA THR A 1026 -51.48 56.24 -9.81
C THR A 1026 -50.38 55.71 -8.89
N GLY A 1027 -49.34 56.53 -8.65
CA GLY A 1027 -48.31 56.31 -7.63
C GLY A 1027 -46.94 55.87 -8.15
N PHE A 1028 -46.75 55.77 -9.46
CA PHE A 1028 -45.48 55.38 -10.08
C PHE A 1028 -44.45 56.52 -10.10
N PRO A 1029 -43.13 56.25 -10.09
CA PRO A 1029 -42.11 57.26 -10.39
C PRO A 1029 -42.31 57.87 -11.79
N VAL A 1030 -42.00 59.17 -11.92
CA VAL A 1030 -42.06 59.89 -13.20
C VAL A 1030 -41.10 59.25 -14.21
N GLY A 1031 -41.58 58.96 -15.42
CA GLY A 1031 -40.85 58.24 -16.48
C GLY A 1031 -41.16 56.74 -16.60
N THR A 1032 -41.94 56.15 -15.70
CA THR A 1032 -42.41 54.75 -15.79
C THR A 1032 -43.30 54.53 -17.03
N THR A 1033 -43.37 53.33 -17.63
CA THR A 1033 -44.21 53.05 -18.82
C THR A 1033 -45.17 51.87 -18.59
N CYS A 1034 -46.39 51.93 -19.15
CA CYS A 1034 -47.55 51.07 -18.85
C CYS A 1034 -48.40 50.71 -20.09
N ARG A 1035 -48.93 49.49 -20.17
CA ARG A 1035 -49.60 48.87 -21.35
C ARG A 1035 -50.94 48.20 -21.00
N VAL A 1036 -51.90 48.11 -21.94
CA VAL A 1036 -53.31 47.65 -21.72
C VAL A 1036 -53.82 46.60 -22.76
N THR A 1037 -54.73 45.68 -22.37
CA THR A 1037 -55.34 44.61 -23.24
C THR A 1037 -56.77 44.16 -22.83
N GLU A 1038 -57.60 43.69 -23.78
CA GLU A 1038 -58.94 43.05 -23.58
C GLU A 1038 -59.16 41.91 -24.62
N ASP A 1039 -59.89 40.85 -24.23
CA ASP A 1039 -60.27 39.69 -25.06
C ASP A 1039 -61.67 39.82 -25.72
N THR A 1040 -61.94 39.04 -26.78
CA THR A 1040 -63.22 39.14 -27.54
C THR A 1040 -64.40 38.43 -26.83
N PRO A 1041 -65.52 39.13 -26.52
CA PRO A 1041 -66.65 38.53 -25.80
C PRO A 1041 -67.56 37.61 -26.64
N SER A 1042 -68.37 36.79 -25.96
CA SER A 1042 -69.43 35.95 -26.54
C SER A 1042 -70.84 36.44 -26.17
N ASP A 1043 -71.86 36.06 -26.95
CA ASP A 1043 -73.26 36.44 -26.74
C ASP A 1043 -74.21 35.42 -27.41
N ASP A 1044 -75.41 35.22 -26.85
CA ASP A 1044 -76.42 34.32 -27.41
C ASP A 1044 -77.31 34.98 -28.49
N ASN A 1045 -77.35 36.32 -28.54
CA ASN A 1045 -78.32 37.06 -29.38
C ASN A 1045 -77.79 37.51 -30.76
N GLY A 1046 -76.50 37.30 -31.05
CA GLY A 1046 -75.83 37.85 -32.24
C GLY A 1046 -74.35 37.51 -32.27
N THR A 1047 -73.48 38.43 -32.70
CA THR A 1047 -72.02 38.19 -32.69
C THR A 1047 -71.24 39.48 -32.41
N TRP A 1048 -70.24 39.39 -31.53
CA TRP A 1048 -69.28 40.47 -31.25
C TRP A 1048 -68.08 40.43 -32.21
N ARG A 1049 -67.56 41.61 -32.52
CA ARG A 1049 -66.28 41.80 -33.21
C ARG A 1049 -65.15 41.95 -32.19
N THR A 1050 -63.92 41.68 -32.63
CA THR A 1050 -62.71 41.85 -31.81
C THR A 1050 -62.58 43.28 -31.26
N PRO A 1051 -62.24 43.47 -29.97
CA PRO A 1051 -62.02 44.78 -29.37
C PRO A 1051 -60.94 45.61 -30.07
N THR A 1052 -61.05 46.93 -29.98
CA THR A 1052 -60.03 47.89 -30.44
C THR A 1052 -59.54 48.72 -29.26
N ILE A 1053 -58.22 48.96 -29.15
CA ILE A 1053 -57.58 49.66 -28.03
C ILE A 1053 -56.68 50.76 -28.58
N ASP A 1054 -56.83 52.00 -28.09
CA ASP A 1054 -56.03 53.16 -28.51
C ASP A 1054 -55.85 54.19 -27.38
N PRO A 1055 -54.62 54.64 -27.06
CA PRO A 1055 -53.34 54.03 -27.39
C PRO A 1055 -53.09 52.75 -26.57
N GLY A 1056 -52.27 51.82 -27.08
CA GLY A 1056 -51.98 50.57 -26.38
C GLY A 1056 -51.02 50.68 -25.19
N GLU A 1057 -50.26 51.78 -25.07
CA GLU A 1057 -49.14 51.96 -24.13
C GLU A 1057 -48.89 53.45 -23.84
N VAL A 1058 -48.42 53.81 -22.64
CA VAL A 1058 -48.34 55.18 -22.11
C VAL A 1058 -47.22 55.36 -21.07
N THR A 1059 -46.68 56.58 -20.89
CA THR A 1059 -45.52 56.88 -20.00
C THR A 1059 -45.87 57.94 -18.96
N ILE A 1060 -45.62 57.64 -17.68
CA ILE A 1060 -46.04 58.43 -16.52
C ILE A 1060 -45.33 59.79 -16.44
N ALA A 1061 -46.11 60.88 -16.42
CA ALA A 1061 -45.66 62.24 -16.10
C ALA A 1061 -45.88 62.56 -14.61
N GLU A 1062 -45.46 63.74 -14.14
CA GLU A 1062 -45.76 64.24 -12.79
C GLU A 1062 -47.18 64.84 -12.72
N ASP A 1063 -48.19 63.98 -12.91
CA ASP A 1063 -49.61 64.33 -12.78
C ASP A 1063 -50.45 63.22 -12.14
N ASP A 1064 -51.74 63.48 -11.92
CA ASP A 1064 -52.68 62.58 -11.26
C ASP A 1064 -53.24 61.47 -12.17
N GLY A 1065 -52.75 61.34 -13.40
CA GLY A 1065 -53.18 60.34 -14.37
C GLY A 1065 -54.47 60.64 -15.13
N THR A 1066 -55.08 61.82 -14.93
CA THR A 1066 -56.31 62.24 -15.64
C THR A 1066 -56.07 62.70 -17.08
N THR A 1067 -54.83 63.07 -17.41
CA THR A 1067 -54.36 63.52 -18.72
C THR A 1067 -54.08 62.36 -19.69
N GLN A 1068 -53.78 61.18 -19.14
CA GLN A 1068 -53.22 60.04 -19.86
C GLN A 1068 -54.23 58.89 -19.93
N VAL A 1069 -55.05 58.88 -20.99
CA VAL A 1069 -56.23 58.00 -21.10
C VAL A 1069 -56.08 56.98 -22.24
N VAL A 1070 -56.46 55.73 -21.96
CA VAL A 1070 -56.52 54.60 -22.92
C VAL A 1070 -57.97 54.17 -23.13
N THR A 1071 -58.46 54.12 -24.37
CA THR A 1071 -59.86 53.74 -24.67
C THR A 1071 -59.97 52.38 -25.33
N VAL A 1072 -60.98 51.60 -24.94
CA VAL A 1072 -61.25 50.22 -25.41
C VAL A 1072 -62.69 50.08 -25.92
N THR A 1073 -62.88 49.76 -27.20
CA THR A 1073 -64.19 49.77 -27.90
C THR A 1073 -64.56 48.42 -28.54
N ASN A 1074 -65.82 47.98 -28.36
CA ASN A 1074 -66.35 46.69 -28.89
C ASN A 1074 -67.60 46.93 -29.79
N THR A 1075 -67.93 46.00 -30.70
CA THR A 1075 -69.05 46.16 -31.68
C THR A 1075 -69.86 44.87 -31.94
N PHE A 1076 -71.19 44.96 -32.11
CA PHE A 1076 -72.14 43.83 -32.26
C PHE A 1076 -73.02 43.86 -33.54
N ASP A 1077 -73.46 42.70 -34.04
CA ASP A 1077 -74.30 42.50 -35.26
C ASP A 1077 -75.42 41.40 -35.08
N ALA A 1078 -76.57 41.50 -35.79
CA ALA A 1078 -77.79 40.66 -35.59
C ALA A 1078 -78.38 39.88 -36.84
N PRO A 1079 -79.23 38.82 -36.66
CA PRO A 1079 -79.60 37.83 -37.73
C PRO A 1079 -80.96 37.99 -38.51
N THR A 1080 -81.19 37.18 -39.57
CA THR A 1080 -82.31 37.28 -40.58
C THR A 1080 -82.85 35.88 -41.06
N PRO A 1081 -84.13 35.67 -41.50
CA PRO A 1081 -84.82 34.34 -41.49
C PRO A 1081 -84.92 33.47 -42.80
N THR A 1082 -85.54 32.26 -42.68
CA THR A 1082 -85.37 30.99 -43.48
C THR A 1082 -86.57 30.53 -44.37
N PRO A 1083 -86.45 29.42 -45.17
CA PRO A 1083 -87.44 28.30 -45.11
C PRO A 1083 -86.99 26.82 -45.43
N THR A 1084 -87.24 25.86 -44.50
CA THR A 1084 -88.02 24.55 -44.56
C THR A 1084 -88.24 23.80 -45.91
N PRO A 1085 -88.12 22.42 -46.11
CA PRO A 1085 -88.74 21.28 -45.33
C PRO A 1085 -88.18 19.78 -45.33
N THR A 1086 -88.50 18.96 -44.29
CA THR A 1086 -89.19 17.60 -44.20
C THR A 1086 -88.83 16.34 -45.09
N PRO A 1087 -88.97 15.02 -44.67
CA PRO A 1087 -89.20 14.33 -43.35
C PRO A 1087 -88.32 13.07 -42.95
N THR A 1088 -88.06 12.90 -41.64
CA THR A 1088 -88.55 11.87 -40.65
C THR A 1088 -88.80 10.39 -41.07
N PRO A 1089 -88.69 9.33 -40.18
CA PRO A 1089 -88.41 9.19 -38.71
C PRO A 1089 -87.06 8.47 -38.37
N SER A 1090 -86.64 7.97 -37.18
CA SER A 1090 -87.06 7.87 -35.73
C SER A 1090 -85.75 7.59 -34.89
N GLY A 1091 -85.63 7.28 -33.57
CA GLY A 1091 -86.48 6.89 -32.42
C GLY A 1091 -85.98 5.57 -31.75
N THR A 1092 -86.05 5.25 -30.44
CA THR A 1092 -86.65 5.92 -29.24
C THR A 1092 -86.15 5.31 -27.88
N THR A 1093 -85.78 6.15 -26.89
CA THR A 1093 -85.99 6.20 -25.39
C THR A 1093 -86.50 4.95 -24.59
N PRO A 1094 -86.25 4.71 -23.24
CA PRO A 1094 -85.63 5.51 -22.13
C PRO A 1094 -84.60 4.79 -21.18
N ALA A 1095 -84.15 5.50 -20.12
CA ALA A 1095 -83.48 5.00 -18.89
C ALA A 1095 -84.51 4.63 -17.76
N PRO A 1096 -84.27 4.50 -16.41
CA PRO A 1096 -83.29 5.21 -15.53
C PRO A 1096 -82.74 4.45 -14.27
N THR A 1097 -82.23 5.22 -13.29
CA THR A 1097 -82.02 4.97 -11.83
C THR A 1097 -80.72 4.37 -11.30
N SER A 1098 -80.33 4.86 -10.10
CA SER A 1098 -79.10 4.64 -9.33
C SER A 1098 -79.43 4.80 -7.83
N PRO A 1099 -78.66 4.21 -6.89
CA PRO A 1099 -77.78 5.07 -6.06
C PRO A 1099 -76.39 4.47 -5.76
N ALA A 1100 -75.51 5.34 -5.24
CA ALA A 1100 -74.12 5.11 -4.80
C ALA A 1100 -74.05 4.63 -3.30
N PRO A 1101 -72.90 4.52 -2.59
CA PRO A 1101 -71.52 4.95 -2.93
C PRO A 1101 -70.33 4.06 -2.47
N SER A 1102 -69.10 4.53 -2.75
CA SER A 1102 -67.81 4.23 -2.06
C SER A 1102 -67.20 2.82 -2.21
N THR A 1103 -65.88 2.61 -2.30
CA THR A 1103 -64.72 3.55 -2.35
C THR A 1103 -63.54 2.94 -3.11
N THR A 1104 -62.82 3.78 -3.87
CA THR A 1104 -61.43 3.69 -4.39
C THR A 1104 -60.71 2.33 -4.49
N THR A 1105 -60.35 1.99 -5.74
CA THR A 1105 -59.49 0.90 -6.24
C THR A 1105 -57.96 1.15 -6.06
N PRO A 1106 -57.06 0.21 -6.43
CA PRO A 1106 -55.71 0.10 -5.84
C PRO A 1106 -54.53 0.07 -6.85
N ALA A 1107 -53.31 -0.18 -6.31
CA ALA A 1107 -52.21 -0.92 -6.94
C ALA A 1107 -51.48 -0.23 -8.15
N PRO A 1108 -50.50 -0.86 -8.85
CA PRO A 1108 -49.23 -0.18 -9.13
C PRO A 1108 -48.94 0.05 -10.64
N ALA A 1109 -47.80 0.68 -10.95
CA ALA A 1109 -47.30 0.86 -12.32
C ALA A 1109 -45.83 0.36 -12.47
N PRO A 1110 -45.41 -0.14 -13.65
CA PRO A 1110 -44.13 -0.84 -13.83
C PRO A 1110 -43.06 -0.04 -14.62
N THR A 1111 -41.94 -0.70 -14.93
CA THR A 1111 -40.72 -0.17 -15.57
C THR A 1111 -40.65 -0.34 -17.10
N SER A 1112 -39.56 0.20 -17.69
CA SER A 1112 -39.03 0.03 -19.07
C SER A 1112 -39.36 1.11 -20.13
N GLY A 1113 -38.39 1.33 -21.04
CA GLY A 1113 -38.46 2.18 -22.25
C GLY A 1113 -37.84 1.40 -23.44
N PRO A 1114 -37.13 2.00 -24.43
CA PRO A 1114 -36.74 3.41 -24.63
C PRO A 1114 -36.86 3.89 -26.12
N THR A 1115 -36.06 4.91 -26.52
CA THR A 1115 -35.66 5.35 -27.89
C THR A 1115 -36.34 6.57 -28.58
N THR A 1116 -35.57 7.18 -29.49
CA THR A 1116 -35.74 8.44 -30.29
C THR A 1116 -36.09 8.10 -31.78
N PRO A 1117 -36.20 9.01 -32.82
CA PRO A 1117 -35.74 10.42 -32.92
C PRO A 1117 -36.54 11.46 -33.80
N SER A 1118 -36.13 12.73 -33.70
CA SER A 1118 -35.93 13.80 -34.74
C SER A 1118 -36.92 14.12 -35.89
N ALA A 1119 -37.26 15.42 -36.06
CA ALA A 1119 -37.27 16.25 -37.30
C ALA A 1119 -38.24 17.48 -37.18
N GLY A 1120 -38.04 18.64 -37.84
CA GLY A 1120 -36.90 19.14 -38.63
C GLY A 1120 -37.24 20.41 -39.48
N GLY A 1121 -36.22 21.04 -40.10
CA GLY A 1121 -36.34 22.09 -41.15
C GLY A 1121 -35.87 23.51 -40.75
N GLY A 1122 -35.28 24.35 -41.63
CA GLY A 1122 -34.74 24.10 -42.98
C GLY A 1122 -34.50 25.38 -43.83
N GLY A 1123 -33.38 25.45 -44.59
CA GLY A 1123 -33.02 26.54 -45.54
C GLY A 1123 -31.87 27.45 -45.04
N LEU A 1124 -30.63 27.47 -45.58
CA LEU A 1124 -30.11 27.84 -46.94
C LEU A 1124 -30.06 29.37 -47.19
N ALA A 1125 -29.05 29.98 -47.83
CA ALA A 1125 -28.02 29.45 -48.76
C ALA A 1125 -26.58 30.06 -48.58
N VAL A 1126 -25.76 30.10 -49.64
CA VAL A 1126 -24.26 30.07 -49.63
C VAL A 1126 -23.61 31.25 -50.39
N THR A 1127 -22.41 31.73 -50.00
CA THR A 1127 -21.19 32.10 -50.82
C THR A 1127 -20.30 33.23 -50.22
N GLY A 1128 -18.99 33.27 -50.57
CA GLY A 1128 -18.03 34.37 -50.28
C GLY A 1128 -17.17 34.16 -49.01
N PHE A 1129 -15.96 33.59 -48.96
CA PHE A 1129 -14.71 33.68 -49.75
C PHE A 1129 -13.67 34.72 -49.23
N ASP A 1130 -12.61 34.19 -48.61
CA ASP A 1130 -11.22 34.66 -48.38
C ASP A 1130 -10.83 36.01 -47.74
N ALA A 1131 -10.41 35.90 -46.46
CA ALA A 1131 -9.01 35.98 -45.97
C ALA A 1131 -8.16 37.28 -45.96
N LEU A 1132 -7.38 37.42 -44.88
CA LEU A 1132 -5.90 37.70 -44.77
C LEU A 1132 -5.60 38.34 -43.38
N THR A 1133 -5.07 37.61 -42.38
CA THR A 1133 -3.62 37.41 -42.02
C THR A 1133 -2.88 38.68 -41.60
N ILE A 1134 -2.04 38.72 -40.55
CA ILE A 1134 -0.60 38.28 -40.46
C ILE A 1134 -0.16 38.56 -38.99
N ALA A 1135 0.82 37.94 -38.33
CA ALA A 1135 1.48 36.61 -38.35
C ALA A 1135 2.35 36.52 -37.06
N ALA A 1136 2.75 35.34 -36.56
CA ALA A 1136 4.05 34.65 -36.80
C ALA A 1136 4.46 33.98 -35.44
N VAL A 1137 5.48 33.13 -35.22
CA VAL A 1137 6.36 32.12 -35.88
C VAL A 1137 7.11 31.47 -34.69
N GLY A 1138 7.52 30.19 -34.61
CA GLY A 1138 7.63 29.01 -35.49
C GLY A 1138 8.64 28.04 -34.81
N ALA A 1139 9.23 26.99 -35.39
CA ALA A 1139 8.96 26.12 -36.56
C ALA A 1139 10.06 24.99 -36.55
N PHE A 1140 10.12 24.12 -37.59
CA PHE A 1140 11.26 23.23 -37.98
C PHE A 1140 11.51 21.96 -37.10
N LEU A 1141 11.95 20.77 -37.56
CA LEU A 1141 12.20 20.04 -38.85
C LEU A 1141 12.07 18.50 -38.55
N LEU A 1142 11.72 17.53 -39.43
CA LEU A 1142 12.36 16.97 -40.66
C LEU A 1142 13.74 16.29 -40.41
N ALA A 1143 14.12 15.08 -40.86
CA ALA A 1143 13.44 13.83 -41.31
C ALA A 1143 14.49 12.67 -41.46
N LEU A 1144 14.06 11.45 -41.84
CA LEU A 1144 14.81 10.36 -42.54
C LEU A 1144 16.23 9.90 -42.06
N GLY A 1145 16.29 8.70 -41.46
CA GLY A 1145 16.88 7.48 -42.08
C GLY A 1145 18.42 7.27 -42.20
N LEU A 1146 18.91 6.23 -41.52
CA LEU A 1146 20.21 5.51 -41.69
C LEU A 1146 21.52 6.30 -41.38
N ALA A 1147 22.57 5.74 -40.74
CA ALA A 1147 22.84 4.38 -40.27
C ALA A 1147 24.01 4.33 -39.24
N ALA A 1148 24.13 3.20 -38.51
CA ALA A 1148 25.38 2.64 -37.94
C ALA A 1148 26.04 3.37 -36.73
N VAL A 1149 26.82 2.77 -35.81
CA VAL A 1149 27.13 1.35 -35.40
C VAL A 1149 27.90 1.37 -34.03
N LEU A 1150 27.98 0.22 -33.33
CA LEU A 1150 28.81 -0.12 -32.12
C LEU A 1150 28.37 0.32 -30.68
N VAL A 1151 28.26 -0.71 -29.82
CA VAL A 1151 28.69 -0.83 -28.40
C VAL A 1151 28.14 0.11 -27.31
N ALA A 1152 27.22 -0.45 -26.49
CA ALA A 1152 27.36 -0.72 -25.04
C ALA A 1152 26.02 -1.31 -24.53
N ARG A 1153 25.88 -2.07 -23.44
CA ARG A 1153 26.65 -3.03 -22.61
C ARG A 1153 25.72 -3.29 -21.40
N ARG A 1154 25.45 -4.55 -21.04
CA ARG A 1154 24.54 -5.01 -19.94
C ARG A 1154 23.05 -4.68 -20.17
N ARG A 1155 22.12 -5.65 -20.08
CA ARG A 1155 21.72 -6.51 -18.93
C ARG A 1155 21.16 -5.71 -17.76
N ARG A 1156 19.83 -5.55 -17.73
CA ARG A 1156 18.96 -6.49 -17.01
C ARG A 1156 17.81 -6.91 -17.95
N SER A 1157 17.22 -8.10 -17.82
CA SER A 1157 17.65 -9.22 -16.97
C SER A 1157 18.85 -9.93 -17.61
#